data_AF-T0YCY1-F1
#
_entry.id   AF-T0YCY1-F1
#
_cell.length_a   1.000
_cell.length_b   1.000
_cell.length_c   1.000
_cell.angle_alpha   90.00
_cell.angle_beta   90.00
_cell.angle_gamma   90.00
#
_symmetry.space_group_name_H-M   'P 1'
#
loop_
_entity.id
_entity.type
_entity.pdbx_description
1 polymer ?
#
loop_
_entity_poly.entity_id
_entity_poly.type
_entity_poly.pdbx_seq_one_letter_code
_entity_poly.pdbx_strand_id
1 'polypeptide(L)'
;MRLLLRLLKWFVILGFAGALAGVAALGIAYWILAPRLPAVSSLKDVQMQEPLMVYSSDGKLIASFGETNRIPVTFQQIPPMLRDAFLAAEDADFYHHPGVDFVGTARAAFEVLIHGGHKVQGGSTITQQVARNFFLSPEKSYTRKIMEWFLAFRIEDELSKNDILTLYLNKIFLGHRAYGVAAAAQYYYGKTLDQLTLPECAMLGGLPQAPSAANPVTNLKRAMVRRDYVLKRMYDVGFIKRDQYEKALATPDDAFPHEPPIQVEAPYVAEMARLLAVQKLGNKALTDGYTIYTTINGHLQDAANAAVRSEMLSYSRRHGWFGPESHIELPTTPDPALWSKALSALYPIAGLQPGLVTDSSASMAHVYLQNGQTVVLDLKAVAWARRYINENRTGPAPKAVDQVLKPGDIVRVAMDDQGHWQLAEIPKAQAALVSLRPDDGAIVALVGGLSYTLSQFNRVTQMARQPGSSFKPFLYSAAFQRGFTPASVVNDAPLIFADPSAKNGEWTPANDTDTFQGPTRLRVALAQSKNLVTIRLVDAIGINYARQYATRFGFALDQIPDNLSMALGTASVSPLQMARGYATFANGGFLIDPYFIQRIDDRDGHAVFVADPLRACRDCAQRLLADTAPKPAQSPQSSPAVPATPAP
;
A
#
# COMPACT_ATOMS: atom_id res chain seq x y z
N MET A 1 -50.85 29.41 -50.23
CA MET A 1 -51.45 28.24 -49.55
C MET A 1 -51.06 26.87 -50.16
N ARG A 2 -51.17 26.65 -51.48
CA ARG A 2 -50.81 25.36 -52.13
C ARG A 2 -49.33 24.96 -52.01
N LEU A 3 -48.41 25.93 -51.99
CA LEU A 3 -46.97 25.66 -51.82
C LEU A 3 -46.65 25.15 -50.40
N LEU A 4 -47.28 25.74 -49.39
CA LEU A 4 -47.11 25.37 -47.98
C LEU A 4 -47.61 23.94 -47.70
N LEU A 5 -48.76 23.56 -48.28
CA LEU A 5 -49.32 22.20 -48.20
C LEU A 5 -48.45 21.16 -48.90
N ARG A 6 -47.76 21.53 -50.00
CA ARG A 6 -46.80 20.64 -50.68
C ARG A 6 -45.52 20.47 -49.86
N LEU A 7 -45.01 21.54 -49.26
CA LEU A 7 -43.85 21.48 -48.36
C LEU A 7 -44.15 20.65 -47.10
N LEU A 8 -45.34 20.80 -46.51
CA LEU A 8 -45.79 19.98 -45.39
C LEU A 8 -45.91 18.49 -45.77
N LYS A 9 -46.46 18.19 -46.95
CA LYS A 9 -46.57 16.81 -47.46
C LYS A 9 -45.19 16.18 -47.66
N TRP A 10 -44.24 16.90 -48.26
CA TRP A 10 -42.86 16.41 -48.42
C TRP A 10 -42.14 16.28 -47.08
N PHE A 11 -42.38 17.19 -46.12
CA PHE A 11 -41.84 17.10 -44.76
C PHE A 11 -42.34 15.85 -44.03
N VAL A 12 -43.64 15.53 -44.12
CA VAL A 12 -44.22 14.32 -43.52
C VAL A 12 -43.70 13.05 -44.22
N ILE A 13 -43.61 13.04 -45.55
CA ILE A 13 -43.08 11.88 -46.31
C ILE A 13 -41.60 11.64 -45.98
N LEU A 14 -40.77 12.70 -45.98
CA LEU A 14 -39.36 12.60 -45.63
C LEU A 14 -39.16 12.22 -44.15
N GLY A 15 -40.01 12.73 -43.25
CA GLY A 15 -40.03 12.33 -41.84
C GLY A 15 -40.37 10.85 -41.67
N PHE A 16 -41.37 10.34 -42.38
CA PHE A 16 -41.76 8.93 -42.33
C PHE A 16 -40.71 8.01 -42.97
N ALA A 17 -40.15 8.40 -44.11
CA ALA A 17 -39.06 7.66 -44.76
C ALA A 17 -37.79 7.63 -43.88
N GLY A 18 -37.47 8.76 -43.24
CA GLY A 18 -36.37 8.85 -42.27
C GLY A 18 -36.60 7.96 -41.04
N ALA A 19 -37.81 7.93 -40.50
CA ALA A 19 -38.18 7.05 -39.39
C ALA A 19 -38.07 5.57 -39.78
N LEU A 20 -38.57 5.19 -40.96
CA LEU A 20 -38.51 3.82 -41.46
C LEU A 20 -37.05 3.37 -41.70
N ALA A 21 -36.23 4.24 -42.28
CA ALA A 21 -34.80 3.99 -42.46
C ALA A 21 -34.07 3.87 -41.10
N GLY A 22 -34.45 4.67 -40.12
CA GLY A 22 -33.93 4.58 -38.75
C GLY A 22 -34.28 3.26 -38.06
N VAL A 23 -35.53 2.79 -38.20
CA VAL A 23 -35.97 1.49 -37.68
C VAL A 23 -35.24 0.35 -38.38
N ALA A 24 -35.09 0.39 -39.71
CA ALA A 24 -34.33 -0.60 -40.45
C ALA A 24 -32.84 -0.63 -40.03
N ALA A 25 -32.23 0.54 -39.84
CA ALA A 25 -30.85 0.66 -39.36
C ALA A 25 -30.67 0.09 -37.94
N LEU A 26 -31.61 0.35 -37.02
CA LEU A 26 -31.62 -0.23 -35.68
C LEU A 26 -31.83 -1.74 -35.70
N GLY A 27 -32.71 -2.25 -36.58
CA GLY A 27 -32.95 -3.68 -36.77
C GLY A 27 -31.71 -4.41 -37.32
N ILE A 28 -31.02 -3.82 -38.30
CA ILE A 28 -29.76 -4.34 -38.83
C ILE A 28 -28.67 -4.31 -37.74
N ALA A 29 -28.56 -3.21 -36.99
CA ALA A 29 -27.62 -3.10 -35.88
C ALA A 29 -27.89 -4.17 -34.81
N TYR A 30 -29.15 -4.39 -34.43
CA TYR A 30 -29.54 -5.46 -33.52
C TYR A 30 -29.18 -6.83 -34.07
N TRP A 31 -29.47 -7.12 -35.34
CA TRP A 31 -29.16 -8.42 -35.95
C TRP A 31 -27.65 -8.73 -35.98
N ILE A 32 -26.81 -7.71 -36.20
CA ILE A 32 -25.34 -7.84 -36.19
C ILE A 32 -24.78 -7.96 -34.77
N LEU A 33 -25.35 -7.24 -33.81
CA LEU A 33 -24.82 -7.11 -32.44
C LEU A 33 -25.41 -8.14 -31.46
N ALA A 34 -26.66 -8.56 -31.63
CA ALA A 34 -27.35 -9.48 -30.73
C ALA A 34 -26.62 -10.81 -30.51
N PRO A 35 -26.02 -11.46 -31.54
CA PRO A 35 -25.23 -12.67 -31.36
C PRO A 35 -23.96 -12.46 -30.52
N ARG A 36 -23.49 -11.21 -30.39
CA ARG A 36 -22.29 -10.85 -29.61
C ARG A 36 -22.63 -10.42 -28.19
N LEU A 37 -23.92 -10.33 -27.83
CA LEU A 37 -24.33 -9.93 -26.48
C LEU A 37 -24.15 -11.10 -25.50
N PRO A 38 -23.46 -10.88 -24.37
CA PRO A 38 -23.30 -11.89 -23.34
C PRO A 38 -24.65 -12.32 -22.74
N ALA A 39 -24.70 -13.53 -22.19
CA ALA A 39 -25.90 -14.06 -21.54
C ALA A 39 -26.18 -13.33 -20.22
N VAL A 40 -27.44 -12.97 -19.96
CA VAL A 40 -27.86 -12.26 -18.73
C VAL A 40 -27.85 -13.18 -17.51
N SER A 41 -27.90 -14.50 -17.71
CA SER A 41 -27.82 -15.51 -16.64
C SER A 41 -26.58 -15.38 -15.74
N SER A 42 -25.46 -14.86 -16.26
CA SER A 42 -24.24 -14.63 -15.46
C SER A 42 -24.34 -13.46 -14.48
N LEU A 43 -25.39 -12.65 -14.55
CA LEU A 43 -25.58 -11.53 -13.62
C LEU A 43 -26.02 -11.95 -12.22
N LYS A 44 -26.67 -13.13 -12.09
CA LYS A 44 -27.27 -13.58 -10.83
C LYS A 44 -26.22 -13.94 -9.77
N ASP A 45 -24.97 -14.21 -10.19
CA ASP A 45 -23.88 -14.61 -9.29
C ASP A 45 -23.07 -13.39 -8.81
N VAL A 46 -23.71 -12.54 -7.99
CA VAL A 46 -22.98 -11.48 -7.28
C VAL A 46 -22.22 -12.08 -6.10
N GLN A 47 -20.93 -12.33 -6.32
CA GLN A 47 -20.05 -12.87 -5.28
C GLN A 47 -19.65 -11.81 -4.25
N MET A 48 -19.55 -12.25 -3.00
CA MET A 48 -18.97 -11.46 -1.91
C MET A 48 -17.47 -11.31 -2.12
N GLN A 49 -17.00 -10.07 -2.09
CA GLN A 49 -15.59 -9.74 -2.32
C GLN A 49 -15.05 -8.98 -1.12
N GLU A 50 -14.05 -9.52 -0.46
CA GLU A 50 -13.41 -8.92 0.69
C GLU A 50 -11.90 -8.83 0.47
N PRO A 51 -11.25 -7.75 0.93
CA PRO A 51 -9.81 -7.60 0.78
C PRO A 51 -9.05 -8.63 1.63
N LEU A 52 -7.84 -8.96 1.19
CA LEU A 52 -6.83 -9.65 1.97
C LEU A 52 -6.41 -8.79 3.16
N MET A 53 -6.47 -9.33 4.37
CA MET A 53 -6.00 -8.66 5.58
C MET A 53 -4.68 -9.27 6.05
N VAL A 54 -3.71 -8.43 6.43
CA VAL A 54 -2.40 -8.88 6.91
C VAL A 54 -2.18 -8.36 8.32
N TYR A 55 -1.99 -9.29 9.27
CA TYR A 55 -1.79 -9.02 10.68
C TYR A 55 -0.38 -9.39 11.16
N SER A 56 0.07 -8.71 12.19
CA SER A 56 1.22 -9.10 12.99
C SER A 56 0.91 -10.33 13.86
N SER A 57 1.95 -10.92 14.44
CA SER A 57 1.84 -12.02 15.40
C SER A 57 1.10 -11.63 16.69
N ASP A 58 1.10 -10.33 17.05
CA ASP A 58 0.33 -9.76 18.16
C ASP A 58 -1.07 -9.26 17.74
N GLY A 59 -1.56 -9.65 16.57
CA GLY A 59 -2.95 -9.40 16.14
C GLY A 59 -3.25 -7.98 15.67
N LYS A 60 -2.22 -7.18 15.36
CA LYS A 60 -2.37 -5.80 14.87
C LYS A 60 -2.37 -5.75 13.36
N LEU A 61 -3.23 -4.91 12.78
CA LEU A 61 -3.33 -4.78 11.33
C LEU A 61 -2.06 -4.12 10.76
N ILE A 62 -1.44 -4.77 9.78
CA ILE A 62 -0.29 -4.26 9.01
C ILE A 62 -0.78 -3.65 7.69
N ALA A 63 -1.66 -4.35 6.96
CA ALA A 63 -2.14 -3.90 5.66
C ALA A 63 -3.46 -4.59 5.26
N SER A 64 -4.15 -3.95 4.31
CA SER A 64 -5.32 -4.49 3.62
C SER A 64 -5.10 -4.38 2.10
N PHE A 65 -5.25 -5.48 1.37
CA PHE A 65 -5.07 -5.52 -0.08
C PHE A 65 -6.34 -5.99 -0.78
N GLY A 66 -6.81 -5.20 -1.75
CA GLY A 66 -7.97 -5.52 -2.55
C GLY A 66 -8.50 -4.26 -3.19
N GLU A 67 -8.89 -4.34 -4.46
CA GLU A 67 -9.44 -3.20 -5.21
C GLU A 67 -10.94 -3.02 -4.99
N THR A 68 -11.60 -4.05 -4.43
CA THR A 68 -13.05 -4.15 -4.29
C THR A 68 -13.41 -4.73 -2.93
N ASN A 69 -14.28 -4.04 -2.22
CA ASN A 69 -15.05 -4.55 -1.09
C ASN A 69 -16.52 -4.58 -1.50
N ARG A 70 -17.16 -5.74 -1.44
CA ARG A 70 -18.57 -5.96 -1.80
C ARG A 70 -19.22 -6.92 -0.82
N ILE A 71 -20.30 -6.44 -0.21
CA ILE A 71 -21.20 -7.20 0.65
C ILE A 71 -22.51 -7.39 -0.13
N PRO A 72 -22.78 -8.58 -0.68
CA PRO A 72 -24.02 -8.84 -1.41
C PRO A 72 -25.22 -8.81 -0.47
N VAL A 73 -26.29 -8.15 -0.90
CA VAL A 73 -27.57 -8.10 -0.19
C VAL A 73 -28.73 -8.50 -1.10
N THR A 74 -29.74 -9.10 -0.51
CA THR A 74 -31.03 -9.39 -1.17
C THR A 74 -31.92 -8.16 -1.19
N PHE A 75 -32.90 -8.12 -2.11
CA PHE A 75 -33.81 -6.98 -2.24
C PHE A 75 -34.54 -6.62 -0.92
N GLN A 76 -34.89 -7.63 -0.11
CA GLN A 76 -35.62 -7.46 1.14
C GLN A 76 -34.77 -6.80 2.23
N GLN A 77 -33.44 -6.95 2.17
CA GLN A 77 -32.51 -6.31 3.09
C GLN A 77 -32.25 -4.84 2.76
N ILE A 78 -32.67 -4.37 1.58
CA ILE A 78 -32.49 -2.98 1.16
C ILE A 78 -33.69 -2.15 1.64
N PRO A 79 -33.50 -1.18 2.56
CA PRO A 79 -34.60 -0.37 3.07
C PRO A 79 -35.35 0.36 1.94
N PRO A 80 -36.68 0.54 2.03
CA PRO A 80 -37.44 1.34 1.06
C PRO A 80 -36.82 2.72 0.83
N MET A 81 -36.49 3.42 1.92
CA MET A 81 -35.88 4.75 1.89
C MET A 81 -34.57 4.82 1.10
N LEU A 82 -33.75 3.76 1.15
CA LEU A 82 -32.51 3.69 0.38
C LEU A 82 -32.79 3.47 -1.11
N ARG A 83 -33.73 2.57 -1.44
CA ARG A 83 -34.18 2.35 -2.83
C ARG A 83 -34.71 3.66 -3.43
N ASP A 84 -35.57 4.35 -2.68
CA ASP A 84 -36.18 5.61 -3.08
C ASP A 84 -35.14 6.71 -3.33
N ALA A 85 -34.07 6.76 -2.54
CA ALA A 85 -32.98 7.73 -2.73
C ALA A 85 -32.25 7.54 -4.07
N PHE A 86 -31.91 6.29 -4.41
CA PHE A 86 -31.28 5.98 -5.70
C PHE A 86 -32.24 6.19 -6.88
N LEU A 87 -33.51 5.78 -6.73
CA LEU A 87 -34.54 6.01 -7.77
C LEU A 87 -34.75 7.51 -8.01
N ALA A 88 -34.90 8.31 -6.97
CA ALA A 88 -35.07 9.76 -7.12
C ALA A 88 -33.87 10.45 -7.77
N ALA A 89 -32.65 9.98 -7.47
CA ALA A 89 -31.41 10.53 -7.98
C ALA A 89 -31.10 10.15 -9.44
N GLU A 90 -31.36 8.89 -9.81
CA GLU A 90 -30.92 8.32 -11.08
C GLU A 90 -32.07 8.05 -12.07
N ASP A 91 -33.21 7.55 -11.59
CA ASP A 91 -34.29 7.05 -12.45
C ASP A 91 -35.65 6.94 -11.71
N ALA A 92 -36.39 8.06 -11.65
CA ALA A 92 -37.62 8.12 -10.86
C ALA A 92 -38.79 7.31 -11.47
N ASP A 93 -38.75 7.05 -12.77
CA ASP A 93 -39.79 6.29 -13.49
C ASP A 93 -39.37 4.84 -13.79
N PHE A 94 -38.33 4.37 -13.09
CA PHE A 94 -37.68 3.08 -13.32
C PHE A 94 -38.65 1.90 -13.50
N TYR A 95 -39.74 1.85 -12.74
CA TYR A 95 -40.70 0.73 -12.78
C TYR A 95 -41.64 0.75 -13.98
N HIS A 96 -41.78 1.85 -14.71
CA HIS A 96 -42.78 1.99 -15.77
C HIS A 96 -42.19 1.95 -17.20
N HIS A 97 -40.90 2.20 -17.38
CA HIS A 97 -40.27 2.13 -18.70
C HIS A 97 -39.62 0.76 -18.97
N PRO A 98 -39.50 0.30 -20.23
CA PRO A 98 -38.91 -1.00 -20.58
C PRO A 98 -37.37 -0.93 -20.66
N GLY A 99 -36.71 -0.47 -19.59
CA GLY A 99 -35.24 -0.35 -19.51
C GLY A 99 -34.62 0.85 -20.22
N VAL A 100 -35.29 1.46 -21.19
CA VAL A 100 -34.90 2.77 -21.78
C VAL A 100 -36.07 3.74 -21.68
N ASP A 101 -35.85 4.89 -21.03
CA ASP A 101 -36.85 5.94 -20.93
C ASP A 101 -36.81 6.88 -22.14
N PHE A 102 -37.50 6.49 -23.21
CA PHE A 102 -37.63 7.32 -24.41
C PHE A 102 -38.52 8.56 -24.18
N VAL A 103 -39.54 8.45 -23.33
CA VAL A 103 -40.52 9.51 -23.12
C VAL A 103 -39.91 10.63 -22.28
N GLY A 104 -39.25 10.31 -21.17
CA GLY A 104 -38.55 11.29 -20.35
C GLY A 104 -37.32 11.87 -21.06
N THR A 105 -36.60 11.08 -21.87
CA THR A 105 -35.52 11.63 -22.71
C THR A 105 -36.05 12.62 -23.75
N ALA A 106 -37.15 12.31 -24.42
CA ALA A 106 -37.76 13.21 -25.41
C ALA A 106 -38.35 14.47 -24.75
N ARG A 107 -39.00 14.32 -23.59
CA ARG A 107 -39.52 15.45 -22.79
C ARG A 107 -38.38 16.38 -22.34
N ALA A 108 -37.28 15.83 -21.82
CA ALA A 108 -36.12 16.61 -21.42
C ALA A 108 -35.45 17.32 -22.61
N ALA A 109 -35.34 16.65 -23.76
CA ALA A 109 -34.81 17.27 -24.97
C ALA A 109 -35.71 18.42 -25.48
N PHE A 110 -37.03 18.26 -25.41
CA PHE A 110 -37.99 19.29 -25.78
C PHE A 110 -37.95 20.50 -24.83
N GLU A 111 -37.85 20.27 -23.51
CA GLU A 111 -37.69 21.35 -22.53
C GLU A 111 -36.38 22.12 -22.71
N VAL A 112 -35.27 21.44 -22.98
CA VAL A 112 -33.98 22.10 -23.26
C VAL A 112 -34.06 22.96 -24.52
N LEU A 113 -34.75 22.48 -25.56
CA LEU A 113 -34.92 23.19 -26.83
C LEU A 113 -35.78 24.46 -26.68
N ILE A 114 -36.78 24.44 -25.80
CA ILE A 114 -37.73 25.54 -25.61
C ILE A 114 -37.25 26.55 -24.56
N HIS A 115 -36.64 26.10 -23.46
CA HIS A 115 -36.28 26.95 -22.32
C HIS A 115 -34.80 27.34 -22.29
N GLY A 116 -34.00 26.98 -23.31
CA GLY A 116 -32.61 27.43 -23.46
C GLY A 116 -31.66 26.97 -22.35
N GLY A 117 -32.00 25.88 -21.65
CA GLY A 117 -31.32 25.43 -20.43
C GLY A 117 -30.05 24.60 -20.65
N HIS A 118 -29.16 24.61 -19.65
CA HIS A 118 -27.96 23.78 -19.58
C HIS A 118 -28.28 22.28 -19.65
N LYS A 119 -27.33 21.50 -20.20
CA LYS A 119 -27.37 20.03 -20.35
C LYS A 119 -27.91 19.34 -19.09
N VAL A 120 -29.06 18.69 -19.18
CA VAL A 120 -29.58 17.82 -18.11
C VAL A 120 -28.65 16.62 -17.97
N GLN A 121 -27.97 16.54 -16.82
CA GLN A 121 -27.01 15.49 -16.51
C GLN A 121 -27.79 14.31 -15.90
N GLY A 122 -28.15 13.30 -16.70
CA GLY A 122 -28.94 12.15 -16.21
C GLY A 122 -29.60 11.27 -17.28
N GLY A 123 -29.06 11.18 -18.49
CA GLY A 123 -29.73 10.50 -19.62
C GLY A 123 -29.55 8.97 -19.68
N SER A 124 -29.33 8.26 -18.56
CA SER A 124 -29.18 6.79 -18.58
C SER A 124 -29.89 6.12 -17.42
N THR A 125 -30.89 5.31 -17.74
CA THR A 125 -31.71 4.54 -16.79
C THR A 125 -30.89 3.56 -15.98
N ILE A 126 -31.40 3.12 -14.84
CA ILE A 126 -30.71 2.14 -13.97
C ILE A 126 -30.37 0.86 -14.75
N THR A 127 -31.29 0.36 -15.57
CA THR A 127 -31.06 -0.83 -16.42
C THR A 127 -29.90 -0.63 -17.41
N GLN A 128 -29.80 0.56 -18.04
CA GLN A 128 -28.64 0.89 -18.89
C GLN A 128 -27.34 0.95 -18.10
N GLN A 129 -27.39 1.43 -16.86
CA GLN A 129 -26.22 1.46 -15.99
C GLN A 129 -25.78 0.06 -15.55
N VAL A 130 -26.72 -0.85 -15.28
CA VAL A 130 -26.43 -2.28 -15.02
C VAL A 130 -25.74 -2.90 -16.24
N ALA A 131 -26.32 -2.72 -17.44
CA ALA A 131 -25.73 -3.20 -18.69
C ALA A 131 -24.28 -2.69 -18.85
N ARG A 132 -24.06 -1.39 -18.61
CA ARG A 132 -22.74 -0.77 -18.68
C ARG A 132 -21.76 -1.36 -17.66
N ASN A 133 -22.17 -1.47 -16.40
CA ASN A 133 -21.27 -1.82 -15.29
C ASN A 133 -20.88 -3.31 -15.27
N PHE A 134 -21.66 -4.19 -15.91
CA PHE A 134 -21.39 -5.63 -15.95
C PHE A 134 -20.74 -6.11 -17.25
N PHE A 135 -21.05 -5.49 -18.40
CA PHE A 135 -20.70 -6.09 -19.69
C PHE A 135 -19.91 -5.19 -20.64
N LEU A 136 -19.84 -3.88 -20.39
CA LEU A 136 -19.26 -2.93 -21.34
C LEU A 136 -18.03 -2.24 -20.75
N SER A 137 -17.12 -1.85 -21.64
CA SER A 137 -15.95 -1.05 -21.26
C SER A 137 -16.36 0.38 -20.83
N PRO A 138 -15.55 1.05 -19.98
CA PRO A 138 -15.80 2.43 -19.57
C PRO A 138 -15.75 3.46 -20.71
N GLU A 139 -15.11 3.13 -21.84
CA GLU A 139 -14.88 4.04 -22.97
C GLU A 139 -16.15 4.58 -23.62
N LYS A 140 -16.23 5.90 -23.83
CA LYS A 140 -17.42 6.53 -24.41
C LYS A 140 -17.42 6.43 -25.94
N SER A 141 -18.22 5.52 -26.48
CA SER A 141 -18.52 5.45 -27.93
C SER A 141 -20.03 5.39 -28.21
N TYR A 142 -20.43 5.81 -29.42
CA TYR A 142 -21.82 5.69 -29.88
C TYR A 142 -22.26 4.23 -30.03
N THR A 143 -21.34 3.37 -30.50
CA THR A 143 -21.56 1.93 -30.60
C THR A 143 -21.79 1.30 -29.22
N ARG A 144 -21.01 1.68 -28.21
CA ARG A 144 -21.27 1.27 -26.81
C ARG A 144 -22.64 1.72 -26.34
N LYS A 145 -23.06 2.95 -26.64
CA LYS A 145 -24.37 3.45 -26.19
C LYS A 145 -25.54 2.67 -26.80
N ILE A 146 -25.41 2.25 -28.06
CA ILE A 146 -26.40 1.37 -28.71
C ILE A 146 -26.39 -0.03 -28.06
N MET A 147 -25.21 -0.57 -27.73
CA MET A 147 -25.11 -1.83 -26.99
C MET A 147 -25.74 -1.74 -25.59
N GLU A 148 -25.60 -0.62 -24.87
CA GLU A 148 -26.28 -0.38 -23.58
C GLU A 148 -27.80 -0.50 -23.73
N TRP A 149 -28.39 0.04 -24.81
CA TRP A 149 -29.84 -0.04 -25.05
C TRP A 149 -30.31 -1.47 -25.31
N PHE A 150 -29.66 -2.18 -26.22
CA PHE A 150 -30.04 -3.56 -26.55
C PHE A 150 -29.88 -4.50 -25.36
N LEU A 151 -28.81 -4.32 -24.58
CA LEU A 151 -28.58 -5.10 -23.38
C LEU A 151 -29.56 -4.74 -22.27
N ALA A 152 -29.96 -3.47 -22.15
CA ALA A 152 -31.01 -3.07 -21.21
C ALA A 152 -32.35 -3.74 -21.53
N PHE A 153 -32.78 -3.79 -22.81
CA PHE A 153 -34.00 -4.50 -23.18
C PHE A 153 -33.93 -6.00 -22.86
N ARG A 154 -32.79 -6.63 -23.14
CA ARG A 154 -32.59 -8.05 -22.84
C ARG A 154 -32.61 -8.32 -21.34
N ILE A 155 -32.01 -7.43 -20.54
CA ILE A 155 -32.04 -7.51 -19.08
C ILE A 155 -33.48 -7.42 -18.55
N GLU A 156 -34.31 -6.52 -19.09
CA GLU A 156 -35.72 -6.36 -18.69
C GLU A 156 -36.60 -7.55 -19.08
N ASP A 157 -36.26 -8.27 -20.14
CA ASP A 157 -36.98 -9.47 -20.56
C ASP A 157 -36.64 -10.68 -19.67
N GLU A 158 -35.38 -10.77 -19.20
CA GLU A 158 -34.88 -11.90 -18.42
C GLU A 158 -34.95 -11.70 -16.88
N LEU A 159 -35.05 -10.46 -16.38
CA LEU A 159 -35.01 -10.12 -14.96
C LEU A 159 -36.15 -9.17 -14.55
N SER A 160 -36.67 -9.35 -13.33
CA SER A 160 -37.65 -8.42 -12.78
C SER A 160 -37.02 -7.07 -12.42
N LYS A 161 -37.82 -6.00 -12.36
CA LYS A 161 -37.36 -4.67 -11.89
C LYS A 161 -36.64 -4.72 -10.55
N ASN A 162 -37.13 -5.54 -9.63
CA ASN A 162 -36.52 -5.71 -8.32
C ASN A 162 -35.14 -6.37 -8.42
N ASP A 163 -34.99 -7.37 -9.30
CA ASP A 163 -33.68 -8.01 -9.55
C ASP A 163 -32.70 -7.02 -10.16
N ILE A 164 -33.13 -6.24 -11.15
CA ILE A 164 -32.30 -5.22 -11.81
C ILE A 164 -31.82 -4.17 -10.80
N LEU A 165 -32.73 -3.64 -9.96
CA LEU A 165 -32.37 -2.69 -8.91
C LEU A 165 -31.42 -3.31 -7.89
N THR A 166 -31.64 -4.58 -7.50
CA THR A 166 -30.77 -5.31 -6.58
C THR A 166 -29.37 -5.48 -7.15
N LEU A 167 -29.25 -5.85 -8.43
CA LEU A 167 -27.96 -5.96 -9.12
C LEU A 167 -27.24 -4.62 -9.19
N TYR A 168 -27.96 -3.55 -9.51
CA TYR A 168 -27.42 -2.19 -9.53
C TYR A 168 -26.86 -1.81 -8.16
N LEU A 169 -27.67 -1.93 -7.10
CA LEU A 169 -27.30 -1.54 -5.75
C LEU A 169 -26.22 -2.41 -5.12
N ASN A 170 -25.99 -3.63 -5.60
CA ASN A 170 -24.87 -4.47 -5.17
C ASN A 170 -23.57 -4.22 -5.95
N LYS A 171 -23.65 -3.64 -7.16
CA LYS A 171 -22.49 -3.49 -8.04
C LYS A 171 -21.97 -2.07 -8.15
N ILE A 172 -22.81 -1.06 -7.93
CA ILE A 172 -22.45 0.34 -8.14
C ILE A 172 -21.22 0.74 -7.30
N PHE A 173 -20.25 1.41 -7.92
CA PHE A 173 -19.06 1.89 -7.22
C PHE A 173 -19.38 3.19 -6.48
N LEU A 174 -19.14 3.22 -5.17
CA LEU A 174 -19.49 4.34 -4.27
C LEU A 174 -18.26 4.98 -3.63
N GLY A 175 -17.06 4.78 -4.20
CA GLY A 175 -15.81 5.35 -3.72
C GLY A 175 -15.07 4.44 -2.73
N HIS A 176 -13.78 4.73 -2.48
CA HIS A 176 -12.94 4.03 -1.47
C HIS A 176 -13.04 2.49 -1.50
N ARG A 177 -13.02 1.91 -2.71
CA ARG A 177 -13.15 0.45 -2.95
C ARG A 177 -14.51 -0.15 -2.55
N ALA A 178 -15.48 0.64 -2.09
CA ALA A 178 -16.82 0.15 -1.77
C ALA A 178 -17.66 -0.04 -3.05
N TYR A 179 -17.99 -1.29 -3.35
CA TYR A 179 -18.91 -1.67 -4.42
C TYR A 179 -20.19 -2.19 -3.79
N GLY A 180 -21.28 -1.50 -4.10
CA GLY A 180 -22.60 -1.75 -3.56
C GLY A 180 -22.89 -1.01 -2.26
N VAL A 181 -24.18 -0.83 -1.99
CA VAL A 181 -24.66 0.02 -0.90
C VAL A 181 -24.30 -0.49 0.48
N ALA A 182 -24.23 -1.81 0.69
CA ALA A 182 -23.88 -2.39 1.98
C ALA A 182 -22.41 -2.16 2.34
N ALA A 183 -21.50 -2.35 1.38
CA ALA A 183 -20.07 -2.03 1.58
C ALA A 183 -19.86 -0.53 1.84
N ALA A 184 -20.62 0.34 1.16
CA ALA A 184 -20.53 1.78 1.37
C ALA A 184 -21.11 2.21 2.73
N ALA A 185 -22.24 1.65 3.15
CA ALA A 185 -22.83 1.91 4.47
C ALA A 185 -21.87 1.52 5.60
N GLN A 186 -21.24 0.34 5.48
CA GLN A 186 -20.22 -0.09 6.43
C GLN A 186 -19.01 0.84 6.40
N TYR A 187 -18.49 1.19 5.21
CA TYR A 187 -17.29 2.02 5.10
C TYR A 187 -17.47 3.45 5.62
N TYR A 188 -18.55 4.14 5.25
CA TYR A 188 -18.76 5.55 5.59
C TYR A 188 -19.37 5.76 6.97
N TYR A 189 -20.22 4.85 7.43
CA TYR A 189 -21.03 5.04 8.65
C TYR A 189 -20.92 3.90 9.67
N GLY A 190 -20.21 2.81 9.35
CA GLY A 190 -20.10 1.66 10.26
C GLY A 190 -21.42 0.93 10.49
N LYS A 191 -22.39 1.14 9.60
CA LYS A 191 -23.79 0.73 9.79
C LYS A 191 -24.19 -0.37 8.82
N THR A 192 -25.13 -1.21 9.26
CA THR A 192 -25.92 -2.06 8.35
C THR A 192 -26.99 -1.22 7.66
N LEU A 193 -27.55 -1.73 6.55
CA LEU A 193 -28.48 -0.94 5.73
C LEU A 193 -29.72 -0.47 6.50
N ASP A 194 -30.25 -1.28 7.41
CA ASP A 194 -31.42 -1.00 8.24
C ASP A 194 -31.20 0.11 9.28
N GLN A 195 -29.94 0.43 9.58
CA GLN A 195 -29.57 1.50 10.52
C GLN A 195 -29.39 2.87 9.84
N LEU A 196 -29.45 2.92 8.51
CA LEU A 196 -29.26 4.16 7.76
C LEU A 196 -30.43 5.12 7.94
N THR A 197 -30.10 6.38 8.19
CA THR A 197 -31.03 7.50 8.25
C THR A 197 -31.30 8.08 6.85
N LEU A 198 -32.34 8.91 6.74
CA LEU A 198 -32.70 9.55 5.46
C LEU A 198 -31.54 10.37 4.85
N PRO A 199 -30.81 11.22 5.59
CA PRO A 199 -29.66 11.94 5.06
C PRO A 199 -28.54 11.01 4.56
N GLU A 200 -28.28 9.90 5.24
CA GLU A 200 -27.24 8.93 4.86
C GLU A 200 -27.65 8.16 3.60
N CYS A 201 -28.92 7.74 3.49
CA CYS A 201 -29.47 7.16 2.27
C CYS A 201 -29.34 8.12 1.08
N ALA A 202 -29.66 9.40 1.27
CA ALA A 202 -29.51 10.42 0.25
C ALA A 202 -28.05 10.70 -0.11
N MET A 203 -27.13 10.63 0.87
CA MET A 203 -25.69 10.75 0.63
C MET A 203 -25.22 9.62 -0.27
N LEU A 204 -25.50 8.36 0.11
CA LEU A 204 -25.13 7.18 -0.69
C LEU A 204 -25.74 7.23 -2.10
N GLY A 205 -27.01 7.62 -2.23
CA GLY A 205 -27.68 7.81 -3.53
C GLY A 205 -27.08 8.92 -4.39
N GLY A 206 -26.35 9.86 -3.78
CA GLY A 206 -25.66 10.95 -4.47
C GLY A 206 -24.31 10.55 -5.09
N LEU A 207 -23.65 9.54 -4.53
CA LEU A 207 -22.28 9.14 -4.88
C LEU A 207 -22.08 8.60 -6.32
N PRO A 208 -23.02 7.85 -6.96
CA PRO A 208 -22.80 7.23 -8.27
C PRO A 208 -22.30 8.17 -9.36
N GLN A 209 -22.71 9.45 -9.32
CA GLN A 209 -22.33 10.44 -10.33
C GLN A 209 -20.83 10.81 -10.26
N ALA A 210 -20.26 10.87 -9.06
CA ALA A 210 -18.88 11.32 -8.82
C ALA A 210 -18.27 10.66 -7.57
N PRO A 211 -18.15 9.31 -7.54
CA PRO A 211 -17.84 8.56 -6.31
C PRO A 211 -16.47 8.89 -5.72
N SER A 212 -15.49 9.30 -6.54
CA SER A 212 -14.15 9.67 -6.06
C SER A 212 -14.02 11.16 -5.70
N ALA A 213 -14.82 12.05 -6.31
CA ALA A 213 -14.64 13.50 -6.20
C ALA A 213 -15.67 14.19 -5.29
N ALA A 214 -16.80 13.53 -5.02
CA ALA A 214 -17.91 14.05 -4.21
C ALA A 214 -18.34 13.05 -3.12
N ASN A 215 -17.39 12.30 -2.56
CA ASN A 215 -17.64 11.49 -1.35
C ASN A 215 -17.35 12.29 -0.07
N PRO A 216 -18.01 11.96 1.05
CA PRO A 216 -17.95 12.78 2.25
C PRO A 216 -16.58 12.77 2.94
N VAL A 217 -15.79 11.70 2.77
CA VAL A 217 -14.43 11.58 3.34
C VAL A 217 -13.41 12.46 2.59
N THR A 218 -13.46 12.48 1.26
CA THR A 218 -12.52 13.24 0.42
C THR A 218 -12.94 14.71 0.26
N ASN A 219 -14.24 14.99 0.12
CA ASN A 219 -14.75 16.34 -0.07
C ASN A 219 -16.17 16.50 0.46
N LEU A 220 -16.29 16.71 1.76
CA LEU A 220 -17.55 16.92 2.45
C LEU A 220 -18.42 18.02 1.81
N LYS A 221 -17.84 19.16 1.41
CA LYS A 221 -18.59 20.27 0.81
C LYS A 221 -19.30 19.86 -0.48
N ARG A 222 -18.60 19.16 -1.38
CA ARG A 222 -19.21 18.65 -2.63
C ARG A 222 -20.20 17.53 -2.37
N ALA A 223 -19.92 16.66 -1.42
CA ALA A 223 -20.80 15.56 -1.02
C ALA A 223 -22.15 16.10 -0.49
N MET A 224 -22.11 17.11 0.38
CA MET A 224 -23.31 17.78 0.92
C MET A 224 -24.19 18.38 -0.17
N VAL A 225 -23.61 19.12 -1.13
CA VAL A 225 -24.36 19.66 -2.27
C VAL A 225 -25.07 18.54 -3.04
N ARG A 226 -24.41 17.39 -3.23
CA ARG A 226 -24.98 16.27 -3.94
C ARG A 226 -26.07 15.55 -3.13
N ARG A 227 -25.87 15.36 -1.83
CA ARG A 227 -26.89 14.82 -0.91
C ARG A 227 -28.15 15.69 -0.93
N ASP A 228 -28.00 17.00 -0.84
CA ASP A 228 -29.12 17.94 -0.80
C ASP A 228 -29.92 17.93 -2.11
N TYR A 229 -29.22 17.76 -3.24
CA TYR A 229 -29.87 17.50 -4.53
C TYR A 229 -30.73 16.23 -4.51
N VAL A 230 -30.22 15.12 -3.95
CA VAL A 230 -30.98 13.87 -3.86
C VAL A 230 -32.20 14.04 -2.94
N LEU A 231 -32.03 14.66 -1.77
CA LEU A 231 -33.14 14.99 -0.86
C LEU A 231 -34.23 15.81 -1.56
N LYS A 232 -33.82 16.81 -2.36
CA LYS A 232 -34.75 17.63 -3.14
C LYS A 232 -35.51 16.80 -4.16
N ARG A 233 -34.82 15.91 -4.88
CA ARG A 233 -35.45 14.98 -5.84
C ARG A 233 -36.44 14.04 -5.17
N MET A 234 -36.08 13.46 -4.01
CA MET A 234 -36.98 12.59 -3.24
C MET A 234 -38.26 13.31 -2.82
N TYR A 235 -38.17 14.59 -2.46
CA TYR A 235 -39.33 15.43 -2.16
C TYR A 235 -40.17 15.70 -3.41
N ASP A 236 -39.54 16.11 -4.52
CA ASP A 236 -40.24 16.49 -5.76
C ASP A 236 -41.03 15.32 -6.39
N VAL A 237 -40.56 14.08 -6.22
CA VAL A 237 -41.26 12.86 -6.69
C VAL A 237 -42.20 12.24 -5.65
N GLY A 238 -42.27 12.83 -4.44
CA GLY A 238 -43.21 12.44 -3.39
C GLY A 238 -42.80 11.26 -2.50
N PHE A 239 -41.52 10.86 -2.50
CA PHE A 239 -41.03 9.79 -1.61
C PHE A 239 -40.88 10.25 -0.15
N ILE A 240 -40.66 11.54 0.08
CA ILE A 240 -40.57 12.12 1.42
C ILE A 240 -41.48 13.34 1.57
N LYS A 241 -41.94 13.57 2.79
CA LYS A 241 -42.72 14.75 3.15
C LYS A 241 -41.82 15.97 3.38
N ARG A 242 -42.43 17.17 3.37
CA ARG A 242 -41.71 18.44 3.53
C ARG A 242 -40.95 18.55 4.84
N ASP A 243 -41.54 18.09 5.94
CA ASP A 243 -40.92 18.06 7.27
C ASP A 243 -39.67 17.16 7.30
N GLN A 244 -39.73 16.00 6.66
CA GLN A 244 -38.60 15.08 6.54
C GLN A 244 -37.47 15.70 5.69
N TYR A 245 -37.82 16.37 4.59
CA TYR A 245 -36.87 17.08 3.73
C TYR A 245 -36.14 18.20 4.46
N GLU A 246 -36.87 19.10 5.14
CA GLU A 246 -36.28 20.23 5.87
C GLU A 246 -35.39 19.75 7.03
N LYS A 247 -35.83 18.71 7.76
CA LYS A 247 -35.02 18.09 8.82
C LYS A 247 -33.75 17.44 8.29
N ALA A 248 -33.83 16.75 7.16
CA ALA A 248 -32.67 16.07 6.56
C ALA A 248 -31.62 17.05 6.04
N LEU A 249 -32.03 18.17 5.45
CA LEU A 249 -31.12 19.24 5.01
C LEU A 249 -30.31 19.82 6.18
N ALA A 250 -30.95 20.02 7.33
CA ALA A 250 -30.32 20.60 8.51
C ALA A 250 -29.35 19.64 9.24
N THR A 251 -29.36 18.35 8.90
CA THR A 251 -28.52 17.35 9.56
C THR A 251 -27.10 17.40 8.99
N PRO A 252 -26.03 17.56 9.79
CA PRO A 252 -24.65 17.44 9.31
C PRO A 252 -24.34 15.99 8.92
N ASP A 253 -23.33 15.77 8.10
CA ASP A 253 -22.85 14.42 7.75
C ASP A 253 -21.58 14.12 8.56
N ASP A 254 -21.58 12.99 9.26
CA ASP A 254 -20.53 12.50 10.14
C ASP A 254 -19.76 11.31 9.54
N ALA A 255 -19.78 11.13 8.21
CA ALA A 255 -19.10 10.00 7.59
C ALA A 255 -17.58 10.05 7.81
N PHE A 256 -17.01 8.90 8.19
CA PHE A 256 -15.56 8.68 8.28
C PHE A 256 -15.21 7.25 7.87
N PRO A 257 -13.96 6.94 7.52
CA PRO A 257 -13.55 5.57 7.20
C PRO A 257 -13.70 4.63 8.40
N HIS A 258 -14.56 3.64 8.30
CA HIS A 258 -14.76 2.56 9.29
C HIS A 258 -13.97 1.29 8.93
N GLU A 259 -12.83 1.46 8.25
CA GLU A 259 -11.84 0.39 8.11
C GLU A 259 -10.87 0.42 9.30
N PRO A 260 -10.41 -0.73 9.82
CA PRO A 260 -9.44 -0.72 10.89
C PRO A 260 -8.18 0.01 10.42
N PRO A 261 -7.66 0.99 11.19
CA PRO A 261 -6.45 1.69 10.81
C PRO A 261 -5.26 0.74 10.82
N ILE A 262 -4.25 1.02 10.00
CA ILE A 262 -2.97 0.33 10.10
C ILE A 262 -2.38 0.62 11.47
N GLN A 263 -2.07 -0.44 12.22
CA GLN A 263 -1.57 -0.37 13.59
C GLN A 263 -0.06 -0.67 13.68
N VAL A 264 0.52 -1.33 12.67
CA VAL A 264 1.95 -1.63 12.60
C VAL A 264 2.48 -1.29 11.21
N GLU A 265 3.50 -0.44 11.17
CA GLU A 265 4.11 -0.04 9.90
C GLU A 265 5.12 -1.11 9.42
N ALA A 266 4.65 -2.08 8.61
CA ALA A 266 5.50 -3.08 7.99
C ALA A 266 5.24 -3.25 6.47
N PRO A 267 5.30 -2.18 5.66
CA PRO A 267 4.88 -2.21 4.25
C PRO A 267 5.71 -3.17 3.38
N TYR A 268 7.00 -3.35 3.68
CA TYR A 268 7.82 -4.36 2.99
C TYR A 268 7.33 -5.78 3.24
N VAL A 269 6.93 -6.10 4.48
CA VAL A 269 6.37 -7.41 4.84
C VAL A 269 4.98 -7.58 4.27
N ALA A 270 4.17 -6.52 4.28
CA ALA A 270 2.85 -6.51 3.66
C ALA A 270 2.92 -6.89 2.17
N GLU A 271 3.85 -6.29 1.42
CA GLU A 271 4.03 -6.64 0.00
C GLU A 271 4.55 -8.07 -0.18
N MET A 272 5.50 -8.51 0.67
CA MET A 272 5.95 -9.91 0.67
C MET A 272 4.79 -10.89 0.93
N ALA A 273 3.89 -10.56 1.86
CA ALA A 273 2.71 -11.36 2.19
C ALA A 273 1.72 -11.38 1.03
N ARG A 274 1.45 -10.23 0.40
CA ARG A 274 0.60 -10.14 -0.79
C ARG A 274 1.12 -11.02 -1.93
N LEU A 275 2.42 -10.92 -2.23
CA LEU A 275 3.06 -11.73 -3.28
C LEU A 275 2.97 -13.22 -2.96
N LEU A 276 3.24 -13.63 -1.72
CA LEU A 276 3.15 -15.04 -1.32
C LEU A 276 1.70 -15.56 -1.37
N ALA A 277 0.72 -14.74 -0.99
CA ALA A 277 -0.70 -15.09 -1.06
C ALA A 277 -1.15 -15.30 -2.50
N VAL A 278 -0.80 -14.40 -3.41
CA VAL A 278 -1.08 -14.53 -4.84
C VAL A 278 -0.37 -15.76 -5.43
N GLN A 279 0.87 -16.02 -5.02
CA GLN A 279 1.61 -17.21 -5.47
C GLN A 279 0.94 -18.52 -5.02
N LYS A 280 0.41 -18.58 -3.78
CA LYS A 280 -0.17 -19.81 -3.21
C LYS A 280 -1.64 -20.02 -3.56
N LEU A 281 -2.43 -18.95 -3.60
CA LEU A 281 -3.90 -18.99 -3.69
C LEU A 281 -4.45 -18.36 -4.99
N GLY A 282 -3.56 -17.79 -5.83
CA GLY A 282 -3.94 -17.08 -7.05
C GLY A 282 -4.54 -15.70 -6.79
N ASN A 283 -5.10 -15.06 -7.81
CA ASN A 283 -5.68 -13.71 -7.72
C ASN A 283 -6.86 -13.61 -6.75
N LYS A 284 -7.54 -14.73 -6.48
CA LYS A 284 -8.62 -14.85 -5.49
C LYS A 284 -8.15 -14.50 -4.07
N ALA A 285 -6.85 -14.60 -3.79
CA ALA A 285 -6.27 -14.17 -2.52
C ALA A 285 -6.68 -12.73 -2.14
N LEU A 286 -6.87 -11.85 -3.12
CA LEU A 286 -7.15 -10.42 -2.93
C LEU A 286 -8.64 -10.08 -2.88
N THR A 287 -9.51 -11.08 -3.08
CA THR A 287 -10.97 -10.88 -3.17
C THR A 287 -11.78 -11.80 -2.30
N ASP A 288 -11.20 -12.89 -1.78
CA ASP A 288 -11.99 -13.92 -1.11
C ASP A 288 -12.02 -13.75 0.42
N GLY A 289 -11.43 -12.67 0.97
CA GLY A 289 -11.46 -12.36 2.41
C GLY A 289 -10.44 -13.14 3.24
N TYR A 290 -9.31 -13.53 2.66
CA TYR A 290 -8.26 -14.22 3.41
C TYR A 290 -7.63 -13.31 4.47
N THR A 291 -7.23 -13.93 5.58
CA THR A 291 -6.50 -13.27 6.66
C THR A 291 -5.14 -13.92 6.86
N ILE A 292 -4.07 -13.14 6.75
CA ILE A 292 -2.68 -13.60 6.95
C ILE A 292 -2.20 -13.16 8.33
N TYR A 293 -1.76 -14.12 9.13
CA TYR A 293 -1.01 -13.86 10.36
C TYR A 293 0.47 -14.06 10.08
N THR A 294 1.24 -12.97 10.21
CA THR A 294 2.69 -12.98 10.03
C THR A 294 3.42 -13.35 11.32
N THR A 295 4.73 -13.57 11.24
CA THR A 295 5.60 -13.71 12.41
C THR A 295 6.10 -12.37 12.97
N ILE A 296 5.77 -11.26 12.32
CA ILE A 296 6.21 -9.91 12.72
C ILE A 296 5.63 -9.58 14.08
N ASN A 297 6.45 -9.08 14.98
CA ASN A 297 5.99 -8.56 16.26
C ASN A 297 5.86 -7.04 16.15
N GLY A 298 4.68 -6.48 16.43
CA GLY A 298 4.44 -5.04 16.26
C GLY A 298 5.43 -4.17 17.02
N HIS A 299 5.70 -4.47 18.28
CA HIS A 299 6.65 -3.70 19.10
C HIS A 299 8.09 -3.75 18.53
N LEU A 300 8.55 -4.94 18.12
CA LEU A 300 9.89 -5.07 17.53
C LEU A 300 9.99 -4.40 16.16
N GLN A 301 8.91 -4.41 15.38
CA GLN A 301 8.85 -3.71 14.10
C GLN A 301 8.90 -2.19 14.27
N ASP A 302 8.15 -1.65 15.23
CA ASP A 302 8.18 -0.21 15.53
C ASP A 302 9.56 0.23 16.02
N ALA A 303 10.18 -0.56 16.90
CA ALA A 303 11.56 -0.32 17.34
C ALA A 303 12.56 -0.38 16.17
N ALA A 304 12.40 -1.34 15.26
CA ALA A 304 13.24 -1.44 14.06
C ALA A 304 13.08 -0.23 13.12
N ASN A 305 11.84 0.21 12.89
CA ASN A 305 11.55 1.41 12.10
C ASN A 305 12.20 2.65 12.73
N ALA A 306 12.01 2.83 14.04
CA ALA A 306 12.58 3.96 14.78
C ALA A 306 14.11 3.95 14.75
N ALA A 307 14.75 2.79 14.95
CA ALA A 307 16.20 2.65 14.90
C ALA A 307 16.77 3.02 13.52
N VAL A 308 16.19 2.47 12.44
CA VAL A 308 16.64 2.79 11.06
C VAL A 308 16.45 4.28 10.76
N ARG A 309 15.31 4.87 11.12
CA ARG A 309 15.03 6.29 10.87
C ARG A 309 15.98 7.20 11.64
N SER A 310 16.11 6.98 12.94
CA SER A 310 16.96 7.78 13.82
C SER A 310 18.42 7.73 13.37
N GLU A 311 18.95 6.55 13.07
CA GLU A 311 20.33 6.39 12.63
C GLU A 311 20.58 6.99 11.24
N MET A 312 19.63 6.88 10.31
CA MET A 312 19.75 7.51 8.99
C MET A 312 19.69 9.04 9.07
N LEU A 313 18.83 9.60 9.93
CA LEU A 313 18.80 11.04 10.19
C LEU A 313 20.10 11.51 10.86
N SER A 314 20.55 10.78 11.89
CA SER A 314 21.82 11.04 12.58
C SER A 314 23.01 10.99 11.61
N TYR A 315 23.04 10.00 10.71
CA TYR A 315 24.01 9.91 9.63
C TYR A 315 23.94 11.14 8.71
N SER A 316 22.77 11.49 8.17
CA SER A 316 22.63 12.64 7.26
C SER A 316 23.10 13.93 7.93
N ARG A 317 22.70 14.16 9.19
CA ARG A 317 23.09 15.34 9.97
C ARG A 317 24.61 15.50 10.12
N ARG A 318 25.35 14.39 10.28
CA ARG A 318 26.83 14.43 10.36
C ARG A 318 27.50 14.75 9.03
N HIS A 319 26.83 14.50 7.91
CA HIS A 319 27.34 14.77 6.56
C HIS A 319 26.92 16.15 6.04
N GLY A 320 25.99 16.81 6.73
CA GLY A 320 25.59 18.18 6.43
C GLY A 320 24.33 18.26 5.56
N TRP A 321 23.84 19.49 5.41
CA TRP A 321 22.63 19.86 4.68
C TRP A 321 22.90 19.99 3.18
N PHE A 322 22.12 19.27 2.38
CA PHE A 322 22.19 19.27 0.93
C PHE A 322 21.38 20.41 0.28
N GLY A 323 20.55 21.12 1.05
CA GLY A 323 19.67 22.18 0.54
C GLY A 323 18.19 21.77 0.53
N PRO A 324 17.28 22.71 0.22
CA PRO A 324 15.85 22.43 0.11
C PRO A 324 15.57 21.41 -0.99
N GLU A 325 14.44 20.69 -0.89
CA GLU A 325 14.02 19.71 -1.90
C GLU A 325 13.68 20.38 -3.24
N SER A 326 13.08 21.57 -3.17
CA SER A 326 12.78 22.41 -4.32
C SER A 326 12.54 23.84 -3.87
N HIS A 327 12.37 24.76 -4.82
CA HIS A 327 12.07 26.16 -4.57
C HIS A 327 10.93 26.64 -5.48
N ILE A 328 10.02 27.45 -4.95
CA ILE A 328 8.98 28.14 -5.71
C ILE A 328 9.06 29.64 -5.51
N GLU A 329 8.70 30.39 -6.57
CA GLU A 329 8.55 31.84 -6.47
C GLU A 329 7.25 32.17 -5.71
N LEU A 330 7.35 33.00 -4.67
CA LEU A 330 6.21 33.44 -3.89
C LEU A 330 5.72 34.81 -4.36
N PRO A 331 4.40 35.03 -4.46
CA PRO A 331 3.85 36.37 -4.68
C PRO A 331 4.13 37.27 -3.47
N THR A 332 4.14 38.59 -3.69
CA THR A 332 4.35 39.59 -2.64
C THR A 332 3.26 39.60 -1.57
N THR A 333 2.07 39.15 -1.93
CA THR A 333 0.93 38.98 -1.00
C THR A 333 0.78 37.52 -0.59
N PRO A 334 0.58 37.21 0.71
CA PRO A 334 0.33 35.85 1.16
C PRO A 334 -0.87 35.20 0.46
N ASP A 335 -0.64 34.02 -0.12
CA ASP A 335 -1.68 33.22 -0.77
C ASP A 335 -1.65 31.78 -0.23
N PRO A 336 -2.41 31.50 0.85
CA PRO A 336 -2.50 30.14 1.42
C PRO A 336 -3.04 29.09 0.45
N ALA A 337 -3.81 29.48 -0.57
CA ALA A 337 -4.31 28.55 -1.57
C ALA A 337 -3.18 28.10 -2.51
N LEU A 338 -2.27 29.01 -2.88
CA LEU A 338 -1.04 28.67 -3.59
C LEU A 338 -0.15 27.75 -2.76
N TRP A 339 0.04 28.05 -1.47
CA TRP A 339 0.88 27.24 -0.57
C TRP A 339 0.34 25.81 -0.42
N SER A 340 -0.97 25.70 -0.17
CA SER A 340 -1.65 24.40 -0.09
C SER A 340 -1.53 23.61 -1.39
N LYS A 341 -1.63 24.29 -2.55
CA LYS A 341 -1.45 23.68 -3.86
C LYS A 341 -0.01 23.20 -4.08
N ALA A 342 1.00 23.99 -3.67
CA ALA A 342 2.41 23.61 -3.80
C ALA A 342 2.75 22.35 -3.00
N LEU A 343 2.15 22.19 -1.81
CA LEU A 343 2.35 21.02 -0.95
C LEU A 343 1.41 19.85 -1.28
N SER A 344 0.39 20.04 -2.12
CA SER A 344 -0.67 19.04 -2.36
C SER A 344 -0.16 17.71 -2.94
N ALA A 345 0.95 17.73 -3.68
CA ALA A 345 1.56 16.54 -4.27
C ALA A 345 2.62 15.88 -3.35
N LEU A 346 2.97 16.51 -2.23
CA LEU A 346 3.99 16.01 -1.31
C LEU A 346 3.32 15.24 -0.17
N TYR A 347 3.97 14.18 0.29
CA TYR A 347 3.50 13.34 1.38
C TYR A 347 4.59 13.20 2.44
N PRO A 348 4.24 12.92 3.72
CA PRO A 348 5.22 12.63 4.75
C PRO A 348 6.06 11.39 4.42
N ILE A 349 7.37 11.47 4.69
CA ILE A 349 8.32 10.39 4.40
C ILE A 349 9.03 10.03 5.68
N ALA A 350 8.87 8.81 6.17
CA ALA A 350 9.54 8.35 7.40
C ALA A 350 9.35 9.30 8.60
N GLY A 351 8.15 9.90 8.74
CA GLY A 351 7.83 10.89 9.76
C GLY A 351 8.20 12.34 9.42
N LEU A 352 8.89 12.57 8.30
CA LEU A 352 9.33 13.90 7.85
C LEU A 352 8.22 14.62 7.08
N GLN A 353 7.72 15.72 7.64
CA GLN A 353 6.62 16.51 7.08
C GLN A 353 7.17 17.50 6.04
N PRO A 354 6.56 17.58 4.83
CA PRO A 354 6.89 18.63 3.88
C PRO A 354 6.37 19.99 4.37
N GLY A 355 7.16 21.04 4.15
CA GLY A 355 6.78 22.40 4.51
C GLY A 355 7.34 23.42 3.53
N LEU A 356 6.61 24.50 3.34
CA LEU A 356 7.00 25.64 2.52
C LEU A 356 7.46 26.79 3.42
N VAL A 357 8.68 27.27 3.24
CA VAL A 357 9.18 28.47 3.91
C VAL A 357 8.45 29.68 3.35
N THR A 358 7.60 30.33 4.15
CA THR A 358 6.83 31.51 3.72
C THR A 358 7.54 32.81 4.01
N ASP A 359 8.36 32.83 5.05
CA ASP A 359 9.15 33.98 5.49
C ASP A 359 10.42 33.51 6.19
N SER A 360 11.51 34.28 6.10
CA SER A 360 12.80 33.94 6.71
C SER A 360 13.60 35.19 7.03
N SER A 361 14.18 35.19 8.23
CA SER A 361 15.01 36.26 8.77
C SER A 361 16.29 35.70 9.40
N ALA A 362 17.14 36.56 9.95
CA ALA A 362 18.36 36.10 10.61
C ALA A 362 18.09 35.22 11.85
N SER A 363 16.97 35.43 12.56
CA SER A 363 16.66 34.73 13.81
C SER A 363 15.69 33.56 13.66
N MET A 364 14.76 33.63 12.71
CA MET A 364 13.69 32.64 12.54
C MET A 364 13.15 32.56 11.12
N ALA A 365 12.53 31.43 10.79
CA ALA A 365 11.75 31.20 9.58
C ALA A 365 10.35 30.64 9.91
N HIS A 366 9.37 31.03 9.10
CA HIS A 366 8.01 30.51 9.14
C HIS A 366 7.83 29.45 8.05
N VAL A 367 7.37 28.26 8.45
CA VAL A 367 7.16 27.13 7.55
C VAL A 367 5.70 26.71 7.59
N TYR A 368 5.01 26.86 6.47
CA TYR A 368 3.63 26.41 6.27
C TYR A 368 3.61 24.92 5.96
N LEU A 369 2.80 24.15 6.68
CA LEU A 369 2.66 22.71 6.55
C LEU A 369 1.36 22.34 5.81
N GLN A 370 1.32 21.12 5.30
CA GLN A 370 0.18 20.61 4.52
C GLN A 370 -1.15 20.58 5.28
N ASN A 371 -1.11 20.47 6.62
CA ASN A 371 -2.29 20.52 7.48
C ASN A 371 -2.82 21.96 7.73
N GLY A 372 -2.21 22.98 7.12
CA GLY A 372 -2.56 24.38 7.29
C GLY A 372 -1.89 25.06 8.49
N GLN A 373 -1.10 24.34 9.28
CA GLN A 373 -0.33 24.89 10.39
C GLN A 373 0.90 25.64 9.88
N THR A 374 1.23 26.77 10.49
CA THR A 374 2.55 27.40 10.34
C THR A 374 3.39 27.11 11.58
N VAL A 375 4.60 26.58 11.36
CA VAL A 375 5.58 26.32 12.42
C VAL A 375 6.75 27.29 12.31
N VAL A 376 7.41 27.55 13.45
CA VAL A 376 8.55 28.46 13.52
C VAL A 376 9.82 27.66 13.74
N LEU A 377 10.84 27.92 12.92
CA LEU A 377 12.17 27.35 13.07
C LEU A 377 13.14 28.47 13.47
N ASP A 378 13.79 28.33 14.62
CA ASP A 378 14.81 29.26 15.11
C ASP A 378 16.22 28.79 14.72
N LEU A 379 17.24 29.53 15.16
CA LEU A 379 18.65 29.16 14.90
C LEU A 379 19.00 27.77 15.46
N LYS A 380 18.42 27.35 16.59
CA LYS A 380 18.67 26.02 17.18
C LYS A 380 18.10 24.91 16.29
N ALA A 381 16.91 25.13 15.73
CA ALA A 381 16.24 24.21 14.82
C ALA A 381 17.00 23.96 13.50
N VAL A 382 17.84 24.91 13.07
CA VAL A 382 18.68 24.80 11.86
C VAL A 382 20.18 24.67 12.14
N ALA A 383 20.61 24.68 13.40
CA ALA A 383 22.03 24.73 13.77
C ALA A 383 22.86 23.56 13.22
N TRP A 384 22.23 22.41 13.01
CA TRP A 384 22.90 21.22 12.45
C TRP A 384 23.21 21.37 10.95
N ALA A 385 22.51 22.26 10.23
CA ALA A 385 22.46 22.36 8.77
C ALA A 385 23.72 23.01 8.17
N ARG A 386 24.89 22.51 8.54
CA ARG A 386 26.17 22.83 7.90
C ARG A 386 26.10 22.37 6.46
N ARG A 387 26.39 23.24 5.50
CA ARG A 387 26.37 22.89 4.07
C ARG A 387 27.22 21.65 3.79
N TYR A 388 26.64 20.66 3.09
CA TYR A 388 27.38 19.51 2.56
C TYR A 388 28.50 19.98 1.62
N ILE A 389 29.70 19.40 1.74
CA ILE A 389 30.81 19.60 0.78
C ILE A 389 31.15 18.28 0.11
N ASN A 390 31.48 17.25 0.91
CA ASN A 390 31.68 15.87 0.48
C ASN A 390 31.50 14.92 1.68
N GLU A 391 31.69 13.62 1.45
CA GLU A 391 31.47 12.56 2.44
C GLU A 391 32.33 12.72 3.71
N ASN A 392 33.46 13.43 3.62
CA ASN A 392 34.40 13.60 4.71
C ASN A 392 34.45 15.03 5.26
N ARG A 393 33.63 15.96 4.75
CA ARG A 393 33.72 17.37 5.09
C ARG A 393 32.40 18.12 4.97
N THR A 394 32.12 18.94 5.99
CA THR A 394 31.03 19.92 6.00
C THR A 394 31.55 21.36 5.99
N GLY A 395 30.69 22.30 5.62
CA GLY A 395 30.92 23.73 5.81
C GLY A 395 30.86 24.18 7.28
N PRO A 396 31.04 25.49 7.54
CA PRO A 396 30.88 26.06 8.88
C PRO A 396 29.43 25.97 9.36
N ALA A 397 29.23 26.05 10.68
CA ALA A 397 27.90 26.15 11.27
C ALA A 397 27.19 27.45 10.82
N PRO A 398 25.89 27.37 10.47
CA PRO A 398 25.11 28.55 10.13
C PRO A 398 25.03 29.49 11.34
N LYS A 399 25.10 30.80 11.08
CA LYS A 399 25.00 31.84 12.13
C LYS A 399 23.66 32.57 12.13
N ALA A 400 22.87 32.37 11.09
CA ALA A 400 21.57 33.00 10.90
C ALA A 400 20.64 32.03 10.14
N VAL A 401 19.34 32.10 10.38
CA VAL A 401 18.35 31.18 9.78
C VAL A 401 18.20 31.41 8.27
N ASP A 402 18.22 32.66 7.83
CA ASP A 402 18.18 33.08 6.42
C ASP A 402 19.40 32.61 5.57
N GLN A 403 20.47 32.14 6.20
CA GLN A 403 21.59 31.48 5.50
C GLN A 403 21.24 30.05 5.05
N VAL A 404 20.25 29.42 5.70
CA VAL A 404 19.85 28.03 5.48
C VAL A 404 18.52 27.95 4.74
N LEU A 405 17.56 28.80 5.12
CA LEU A 405 16.19 28.78 4.65
C LEU A 405 15.83 30.09 3.97
N LYS A 406 15.27 30.03 2.76
CA LYS A 406 14.79 31.20 2.01
C LYS A 406 13.28 31.10 1.77
N PRO A 407 12.56 32.24 1.72
CA PRO A 407 11.16 32.22 1.31
C PRO A 407 11.01 31.54 -0.05
N GLY A 408 10.07 30.61 -0.18
CA GLY A 408 9.87 29.78 -1.36
C GLY A 408 10.51 28.39 -1.29
N ASP A 409 11.41 28.14 -0.34
CA ASP A 409 12.02 26.82 -0.16
C ASP A 409 11.00 25.79 0.32
N ILE A 410 11.01 24.61 -0.31
CA ILE A 410 10.31 23.42 0.17
C ILE A 410 11.31 22.56 0.94
N VAL A 411 11.03 22.34 2.21
CA VAL A 411 11.90 21.64 3.16
C VAL A 411 11.15 20.53 3.89
N ARG A 412 11.88 19.72 4.65
CA ARG A 412 11.30 18.79 5.61
C ARG A 412 11.44 19.32 7.02
N VAL A 413 10.43 19.05 7.83
CA VAL A 413 10.48 19.28 9.27
C VAL A 413 10.08 18.02 10.02
N ALA A 414 10.63 17.86 11.21
CA ALA A 414 10.27 16.81 12.14
C ALA A 414 10.26 17.35 13.56
N MET A 415 9.49 16.73 14.44
CA MET A 415 9.59 16.99 15.88
C MET A 415 10.78 16.24 16.46
N ASP A 416 11.48 16.86 17.40
CA ASP A 416 12.43 16.18 18.26
C ASP A 416 11.72 15.46 19.43
N ASP A 417 12.48 14.72 20.23
CA ASP A 417 11.98 13.99 21.40
C ASP A 417 11.35 14.89 22.46
N GLN A 418 11.58 16.21 22.39
CA GLN A 418 11.03 17.22 23.29
C GLN A 418 9.79 17.91 22.70
N GLY A 419 9.36 17.52 21.50
CA GLY A 419 8.19 18.08 20.81
C GLY A 419 8.47 19.39 20.07
N HIS A 420 9.72 19.81 19.92
CA HIS A 420 10.07 21.00 19.15
C HIS A 420 10.27 20.69 17.67
N TRP A 421 9.78 21.56 16.80
CA TRP A 421 10.02 21.44 15.36
C TRP A 421 11.47 21.77 15.01
N GLN A 422 12.07 20.92 14.18
CA GLN A 422 13.42 21.09 13.66
C GLN A 422 13.44 20.94 12.14
N LEU A 423 14.41 21.59 11.49
CA LEU A 423 14.74 21.29 10.11
C LEU A 423 15.19 19.83 10.00
N ALA A 424 14.66 19.13 9.01
CA ALA A 424 15.02 17.78 8.68
C ALA A 424 15.31 17.64 7.19
N GLU A 425 15.90 16.51 6.84
CA GLU A 425 16.27 16.18 5.48
C GLU A 425 15.99 14.71 5.25
N ILE A 426 15.55 14.35 4.05
CA ILE A 426 15.49 12.94 3.64
C ILE A 426 16.93 12.44 3.44
N PRO A 427 17.42 11.49 4.25
CA PRO A 427 18.75 10.94 4.06
C PRO A 427 18.95 10.35 2.65
N LYS A 428 20.04 10.73 1.98
CA LYS A 428 20.45 10.12 0.71
C LYS A 428 20.96 8.69 0.89
N ALA A 429 21.60 8.41 2.01
CA ALA A 429 22.00 7.07 2.40
C ALA A 429 20.78 6.19 2.69
N GLN A 430 20.98 4.88 2.66
CA GLN A 430 19.94 3.89 2.95
C GLN A 430 20.45 2.86 3.94
N ALA A 431 19.54 2.30 4.72
CA ALA A 431 19.80 1.19 5.62
C ALA A 431 18.71 0.13 5.49
N ALA A 432 19.03 -1.07 5.95
CA ALA A 432 18.11 -2.18 6.04
C ALA A 432 18.33 -2.88 7.38
N LEU A 433 17.27 -3.45 7.94
CA LEU A 433 17.32 -4.19 9.20
C LEU A 433 16.46 -5.44 9.07
N VAL A 434 16.98 -6.56 9.56
CA VAL A 434 16.20 -7.78 9.74
C VAL A 434 16.54 -8.41 11.08
N SER A 435 15.52 -8.89 11.77
CA SER A 435 15.64 -9.66 12.99
C SER A 435 14.83 -10.94 12.83
N LEU A 436 15.42 -12.07 13.20
CA LEU A 436 14.79 -13.38 13.15
C LEU A 436 15.11 -14.20 14.39
N ARG A 437 14.22 -15.13 14.73
CA ARG A 437 14.42 -16.06 15.82
C ARG A 437 15.39 -17.16 15.36
N PRO A 438 16.50 -17.40 16.07
CA PRO A 438 17.51 -18.34 15.60
C PRO A 438 17.05 -19.80 15.71
N ASP A 439 16.03 -20.09 16.52
CA ASP A 439 15.59 -21.47 16.75
C ASP A 439 14.65 -22.01 15.66
N ASP A 440 13.90 -21.16 14.94
CA ASP A 440 12.93 -21.60 13.92
C ASP A 440 12.92 -20.74 12.65
N GLY A 441 13.65 -19.62 12.62
CA GLY A 441 13.69 -18.72 11.47
C GLY A 441 12.53 -17.75 11.34
N ALA A 442 11.66 -17.63 12.34
CA ALA A 442 10.58 -16.65 12.33
C ALA A 442 11.16 -15.23 12.22
N ILE A 443 10.84 -14.49 11.15
CA ILE A 443 11.24 -13.09 10.97
C ILE A 443 10.34 -12.23 11.87
N VAL A 444 10.93 -11.57 12.86
CA VAL A 444 10.17 -10.81 13.87
C VAL A 444 10.14 -9.31 13.60
N ALA A 445 11.07 -8.80 12.80
CA ALA A 445 11.08 -7.42 12.30
C ALA A 445 11.85 -7.35 10.98
N LEU A 446 11.36 -6.53 10.03
CA LEU A 446 11.99 -6.32 8.73
C LEU A 446 11.78 -4.89 8.23
N VAL A 447 12.88 -4.21 7.90
CA VAL A 447 12.90 -2.86 7.33
C VAL A 447 13.77 -2.89 6.07
N GLY A 448 13.15 -2.75 4.90
CA GLY A 448 13.83 -2.83 3.59
C GLY A 448 14.48 -1.53 3.11
N GLY A 449 14.28 -0.43 3.83
CA GLY A 449 14.73 0.92 3.45
C GLY A 449 14.18 1.98 4.40
N LEU A 450 14.59 3.24 4.20
CA LEU A 450 14.13 4.37 5.01
C LEU A 450 12.60 4.55 4.96
N SER A 451 12.03 4.44 3.75
CA SER A 451 10.61 4.60 3.49
C SER A 451 10.21 3.78 2.27
N TYR A 452 9.15 3.00 2.42
CA TYR A 452 8.58 2.21 1.33
C TYR A 452 8.02 3.09 0.21
N THR A 453 7.44 4.25 0.56
CA THR A 453 6.89 5.20 -0.41
C THR A 453 7.97 5.82 -1.30
N LEU A 454 9.18 6.01 -0.76
CA LEU A 454 10.34 6.44 -1.55
C LEU A 454 10.91 5.31 -2.41
N SER A 455 10.99 4.10 -1.86
CA SER A 455 11.63 2.97 -2.50
C SER A 455 11.02 1.66 -2.00
N GLN A 456 10.25 1.03 -2.90
CA GLN A 456 9.66 -0.30 -2.65
C GLN A 456 10.70 -1.43 -2.71
N PHE A 457 11.93 -1.13 -3.15
CA PHE A 457 13.02 -2.11 -3.21
C PHE A 457 13.42 -2.58 -1.81
N ASN A 458 13.30 -3.88 -1.56
CA ASN A 458 13.56 -4.47 -0.26
C ASN A 458 15.03 -4.87 -0.13
N ARG A 459 15.82 -4.02 0.53
CA ARG A 459 17.27 -4.24 0.71
C ARG A 459 17.61 -5.43 1.62
N VAL A 460 16.67 -5.95 2.41
CA VAL A 460 16.90 -7.13 3.25
C VAL A 460 16.99 -8.41 2.40
N THR A 461 16.16 -8.52 1.37
CA THR A 461 15.99 -9.76 0.58
C THR A 461 16.56 -9.65 -0.83
N GLN A 462 16.57 -8.46 -1.43
CA GLN A 462 16.90 -8.25 -2.84
C GLN A 462 18.30 -7.66 -3.06
N MET A 463 18.94 -7.11 -2.02
CA MET A 463 20.23 -6.44 -2.16
C MET A 463 21.37 -7.35 -1.69
N ALA A 464 22.20 -7.79 -2.64
CA ALA A 464 23.48 -8.39 -2.32
C ALA A 464 24.55 -7.28 -2.17
N ARG A 465 25.29 -7.29 -1.05
CA ARG A 465 26.40 -6.38 -0.77
C ARG A 465 27.58 -7.15 -0.20
N GLN A 466 28.73 -6.49 -0.22
CA GLN A 466 29.91 -6.97 0.49
C GLN A 466 29.67 -6.87 2.01
N PRO A 467 29.65 -8.01 2.74
CA PRO A 467 29.51 -8.02 4.20
C PRO A 467 30.76 -7.50 4.91
N GLY A 468 31.90 -7.44 4.20
CA GLY A 468 33.18 -7.06 4.79
C GLY A 468 33.55 -7.96 5.97
N SER A 469 34.11 -7.36 7.02
CA SER A 469 34.57 -8.07 8.21
C SER A 469 33.52 -8.93 8.91
N SER A 470 32.22 -8.68 8.70
CA SER A 470 31.15 -9.52 9.26
C SER A 470 31.10 -10.94 8.64
N PHE A 471 31.82 -11.21 7.57
CA PHE A 471 31.94 -12.57 7.00
C PHE A 471 32.98 -13.45 7.71
N LYS A 472 33.91 -12.84 8.48
CA LYS A 472 35.04 -13.54 9.11
C LYS A 472 34.60 -14.69 10.04
N PRO A 473 33.54 -14.60 10.86
CA PRO A 473 33.11 -15.70 11.72
C PRO A 473 32.89 -17.03 10.99
N PHE A 474 32.34 -16.99 9.76
CA PHE A 474 32.13 -18.19 8.95
C PHE A 474 33.47 -18.84 8.55
N LEU A 475 34.46 -18.03 8.17
CA LEU A 475 35.79 -18.51 7.81
C LEU A 475 36.57 -19.04 9.01
N TYR A 476 36.48 -18.37 10.16
CA TYR A 476 37.11 -18.84 11.40
C TYR A 476 36.49 -20.17 11.86
N SER A 477 35.17 -20.33 11.72
CA SER A 477 34.51 -21.60 12.03
C SER A 477 34.98 -22.74 11.12
N ALA A 478 35.22 -22.46 9.83
CA ALA A 478 35.82 -23.42 8.90
C ALA A 478 37.21 -23.87 9.36
N ALA A 479 38.01 -22.92 9.87
CA ALA A 479 39.33 -23.22 10.39
C ALA A 479 39.28 -24.04 11.68
N PHE A 480 38.34 -23.73 12.58
CA PHE A 480 38.16 -24.51 13.79
C PHE A 480 37.78 -25.97 13.48
N GLN A 481 36.98 -26.19 12.44
CA GLN A 481 36.69 -27.54 11.96
C GLN A 481 37.95 -28.29 11.44
N ARG A 482 38.98 -27.58 10.99
CA ARG A 482 40.28 -28.18 10.58
C ARG A 482 41.31 -28.27 11.71
N GLY A 483 40.89 -28.11 12.97
CA GLY A 483 41.77 -28.30 14.13
C GLY A 483 42.44 -27.04 14.65
N PHE A 484 42.17 -25.87 14.06
CA PHE A 484 42.52 -24.60 14.73
C PHE A 484 41.66 -24.41 15.98
N THR A 485 42.18 -23.66 16.95
CA THR A 485 41.44 -23.31 18.17
C THR A 485 41.42 -21.79 18.34
N PRO A 486 40.53 -21.25 19.19
CA PRO A 486 40.59 -19.83 19.55
C PRO A 486 41.95 -19.38 20.14
N ALA A 487 42.76 -20.32 20.62
CA ALA A 487 44.10 -20.09 21.16
C ALA A 487 45.24 -20.29 20.14
N SER A 488 44.97 -20.84 18.95
CA SER A 488 45.97 -20.96 17.90
C SER A 488 46.54 -19.59 17.55
N VAL A 489 47.85 -19.55 17.29
CA VAL A 489 48.60 -18.31 17.03
C VAL A 489 48.90 -18.22 15.53
N VAL A 490 48.55 -17.08 14.94
CA VAL A 490 48.83 -16.75 13.54
C VAL A 490 49.49 -15.39 13.50
N ASN A 491 50.52 -15.24 12.65
CA ASN A 491 51.33 -14.04 12.61
C ASN A 491 50.61 -12.89 11.87
N ASP A 492 50.38 -11.77 12.55
CA ASP A 492 49.92 -10.49 11.97
C ASP A 492 51.13 -9.70 11.47
N ALA A 493 51.55 -9.98 10.24
CA ALA A 493 52.73 -9.42 9.58
C ALA A 493 52.49 -9.29 8.07
N PRO A 494 53.20 -8.38 7.36
CA PRO A 494 53.03 -8.13 5.93
C PRO A 494 52.93 -9.39 5.07
N LEU A 495 52.12 -9.30 4.01
CA LEU A 495 51.83 -10.36 3.05
C LEU A 495 51.88 -9.79 1.64
N ILE A 496 52.44 -10.55 0.72
CA ILE A 496 52.40 -10.27 -0.72
C ILE A 496 51.96 -11.55 -1.41
N PHE A 497 50.95 -11.45 -2.27
CA PHE A 497 50.48 -12.53 -3.13
C PHE A 497 50.58 -12.10 -4.59
N ALA A 498 50.74 -13.06 -5.51
CA ALA A 498 50.59 -12.76 -6.93
C ALA A 498 49.13 -12.39 -7.24
N ASP A 499 48.93 -11.29 -7.96
CA ASP A 499 47.60 -10.87 -8.44
C ASP A 499 47.39 -11.41 -9.87
N PRO A 500 46.52 -12.41 -10.06
CA PRO A 500 46.27 -12.97 -11.39
C PRO A 500 45.52 -12.02 -12.33
N SER A 501 44.96 -10.92 -11.83
CA SER A 501 44.22 -9.96 -12.66
C SER A 501 45.12 -8.97 -13.43
N ALA A 502 46.39 -8.89 -13.06
CA ALA A 502 47.37 -8.02 -13.69
C ALA A 502 48.67 -8.78 -14.04
N LYS A 503 49.23 -8.51 -15.23
CA LYS A 503 50.51 -9.11 -15.63
C LYS A 503 51.63 -8.61 -14.69
N ASN A 504 52.23 -9.52 -13.92
CA ASN A 504 53.17 -9.23 -12.84
C ASN A 504 52.58 -8.35 -11.70
N GLY A 505 51.26 -8.42 -11.49
CA GLY A 505 50.62 -7.73 -10.38
C GLY A 505 50.93 -8.39 -9.03
N GLU A 506 51.02 -7.57 -7.99
CA GLU A 506 51.13 -8.01 -6.60
C GLU A 506 49.93 -7.49 -5.81
N TRP A 507 49.33 -8.38 -5.01
CA TRP A 507 48.32 -8.03 -4.04
C TRP A 507 48.93 -7.93 -2.65
N THR A 508 48.97 -6.72 -2.11
CA THR A 508 49.54 -6.38 -0.79
C THR A 508 48.43 -5.92 0.15
N PRO A 509 47.68 -6.84 0.77
CA PRO A 509 46.62 -6.50 1.70
C PRO A 509 47.17 -5.82 2.96
N ALA A 510 46.35 -4.97 3.60
CA ALA A 510 46.69 -4.26 4.83
C ALA A 510 45.59 -4.40 5.91
N ASN A 511 45.96 -4.13 7.16
CA ASN A 511 44.99 -3.91 8.23
C ASN A 511 44.40 -2.49 8.13
N ASP A 512 43.25 -2.25 8.75
CA ASP A 512 42.60 -0.94 8.81
C ASP A 512 43.44 0.14 9.49
N THR A 513 44.31 -0.25 10.43
CA THR A 513 45.18 0.64 11.20
C THR A 513 46.61 0.76 10.68
N ASP A 514 46.96 0.09 9.57
CA ASP A 514 48.33 -0.01 9.04
C ASP A 514 49.41 -0.45 10.06
N THR A 515 48.99 -1.14 11.13
CA THR A 515 49.88 -1.64 12.20
C THR A 515 49.86 -3.17 12.30
N PHE A 516 50.97 -3.71 12.81
CA PHE A 516 51.21 -5.14 12.96
C PHE A 516 51.38 -5.51 14.44
N GLN A 517 50.73 -6.58 14.88
CA GLN A 517 50.86 -7.11 16.24
C GLN A 517 51.76 -8.34 16.33
N GLY A 518 52.24 -8.87 15.20
CA GLY A 518 53.01 -10.11 15.18
C GLY A 518 52.17 -11.32 15.63
N PRO A 519 52.75 -12.30 16.34
CA PRO A 519 52.04 -13.52 16.76
C PRO A 519 50.75 -13.22 17.55
N THR A 520 49.60 -13.48 16.92
CA THR A 520 48.27 -13.12 17.45
C THR A 520 47.38 -14.34 17.59
N ARG A 521 46.71 -14.49 18.74
CA ARG A 521 45.73 -15.57 18.96
C ARG A 521 44.48 -15.36 18.10
N LEU A 522 43.92 -16.43 17.52
CA LEU A 522 42.76 -16.33 16.62
C LEU A 522 41.55 -15.62 17.26
N ARG A 523 41.28 -15.82 18.56
CA ARG A 523 40.20 -15.09 19.26
C ARG A 523 40.40 -13.58 19.27
N VAL A 524 41.66 -13.13 19.40
CA VAL A 524 42.03 -11.70 19.41
C VAL A 524 41.94 -11.16 17.98
N ALA A 525 42.46 -11.93 17.01
CA ALA A 525 42.41 -11.55 15.60
C ALA A 525 40.97 -11.39 15.08
N LEU A 526 40.06 -12.28 15.46
CA LEU A 526 38.64 -12.15 15.10
C LEU A 526 37.99 -10.94 15.78
N ALA A 527 38.21 -10.76 17.09
CA ALA A 527 37.65 -9.65 17.86
C ALA A 527 38.12 -8.27 17.36
N GLN A 528 39.38 -8.18 16.94
CA GLN A 528 39.98 -6.96 16.37
C GLN A 528 39.93 -6.92 14.84
N SER A 529 39.22 -7.87 14.22
CA SER A 529 39.06 -7.96 12.77
C SER A 529 40.38 -7.87 11.96
N LYS A 530 41.44 -8.54 12.39
CA LYS A 530 42.75 -8.51 11.70
C LYS A 530 42.67 -9.13 10.30
N ASN A 531 42.94 -8.34 9.28
CA ASN A 531 42.84 -8.76 7.87
C ASN A 531 43.91 -9.79 7.52
N LEU A 532 45.16 -9.51 7.88
CA LEU A 532 46.30 -10.35 7.51
C LEU A 532 46.23 -11.74 8.16
N VAL A 533 45.81 -11.80 9.44
CA VAL A 533 45.58 -13.07 10.13
C VAL A 533 44.47 -13.87 9.44
N THR A 534 43.38 -13.22 9.04
CA THR A 534 42.27 -13.91 8.36
C THR A 534 42.70 -14.43 6.99
N ILE A 535 43.50 -13.68 6.24
CA ILE A 535 44.03 -14.12 4.93
C ILE A 535 44.94 -15.35 5.12
N ARG A 536 45.89 -15.32 6.07
CA ARG A 536 46.73 -16.48 6.38
C ARG A 536 45.91 -17.70 6.82
N LEU A 537 44.83 -17.45 7.57
CA LEU A 537 43.94 -18.52 8.02
C LEU A 537 43.24 -19.19 6.84
N VAL A 538 42.68 -18.41 5.91
CA VAL A 538 42.02 -18.92 4.69
C VAL A 538 43.02 -19.64 3.78
N ASP A 539 44.22 -19.08 3.61
CA ASP A 539 45.30 -19.69 2.83
C ASP A 539 45.69 -21.06 3.42
N ALA A 540 45.91 -21.11 4.74
CA ALA A 540 46.29 -22.34 5.45
C ALA A 540 45.22 -23.45 5.37
N ILE A 541 43.93 -23.10 5.40
CA ILE A 541 42.85 -24.08 5.27
C ILE A 541 42.45 -24.38 3.83
N GLY A 542 42.94 -23.61 2.87
CA GLY A 542 42.64 -23.71 1.45
C GLY A 542 41.34 -22.99 1.04
N ILE A 543 41.44 -22.21 -0.04
CA ILE A 543 40.34 -21.42 -0.64
C ILE A 543 39.11 -22.27 -0.91
N ASN A 544 39.27 -23.39 -1.64
CA ASN A 544 38.13 -24.24 -2.04
C ASN A 544 37.39 -24.83 -0.84
N TYR A 545 38.13 -25.24 0.20
CA TYR A 545 37.53 -25.74 1.43
C TYR A 545 36.78 -24.63 2.16
N ALA A 546 37.37 -23.44 2.32
CA ALA A 546 36.72 -22.32 2.98
C ALA A 546 35.39 -21.92 2.29
N ARG A 547 35.37 -21.90 0.96
CA ARG A 547 34.14 -21.64 0.16
C ARG A 547 33.07 -22.68 0.38
N GLN A 548 33.42 -23.95 0.22
CA GLN A 548 32.48 -25.06 0.40
C GLN A 548 31.99 -25.14 1.85
N TYR A 549 32.82 -24.78 2.82
CA TYR A 549 32.40 -24.74 4.22
C TYR A 549 31.39 -23.62 4.46
N ALA A 550 31.60 -22.44 3.87
CA ALA A 550 30.71 -21.31 4.03
C ALA A 550 29.28 -21.57 3.49
N THR A 551 29.10 -22.45 2.49
CA THR A 551 27.74 -22.80 2.01
C THR A 551 26.87 -23.49 3.06
N ARG A 552 27.48 -24.08 4.11
CA ARG A 552 26.76 -24.66 5.26
C ARG A 552 25.96 -23.63 6.06
N PHE A 553 26.24 -22.33 5.88
CA PHE A 553 25.52 -21.22 6.50
C PHE A 553 24.39 -20.67 5.61
N GLY A 554 24.08 -21.34 4.49
CA GLY A 554 23.01 -20.93 3.58
C GLY A 554 23.41 -19.92 2.50
N PHE A 555 24.72 -19.74 2.28
CA PHE A 555 25.25 -18.96 1.16
C PHE A 555 25.39 -19.84 -0.08
N ALA A 556 25.08 -19.29 -1.26
CA ALA A 556 25.32 -19.99 -2.52
C ALA A 556 26.81 -19.90 -2.90
N LEU A 557 27.32 -20.93 -3.58
CA LEU A 557 28.76 -21.04 -3.87
C LEU A 557 29.26 -19.94 -4.83
N ASP A 558 28.41 -19.51 -5.76
CA ASP A 558 28.63 -18.43 -6.71
C ASP A 558 28.66 -17.03 -6.04
N GLN A 559 28.08 -16.90 -4.85
CA GLN A 559 28.15 -15.67 -4.05
C GLN A 559 29.49 -15.50 -3.32
N ILE A 560 30.31 -16.56 -3.26
CA ILE A 560 31.57 -16.59 -2.51
C ILE A 560 32.75 -16.60 -3.51
N PRO A 561 33.62 -15.57 -3.50
CA PRO A 561 34.78 -15.46 -4.39
C PRO A 561 35.69 -16.69 -4.33
N ASP A 562 36.35 -17.02 -5.44
CA ASP A 562 37.26 -18.15 -5.58
C ASP A 562 38.73 -17.83 -5.25
N ASN A 563 38.96 -16.79 -4.45
CA ASN A 563 40.28 -16.26 -4.14
C ASN A 563 40.36 -15.73 -2.70
N LEU A 564 41.58 -15.39 -2.24
CA LEU A 564 41.84 -14.96 -0.86
C LEU A 564 41.10 -13.68 -0.44
N SER A 565 40.56 -12.88 -1.38
CA SER A 565 39.80 -11.68 -1.03
C SER A 565 38.56 -11.98 -0.18
N MET A 566 38.04 -13.22 -0.21
CA MET A 566 36.93 -13.63 0.67
C MET A 566 37.23 -13.39 2.16
N ALA A 567 38.51 -13.44 2.55
CA ALA A 567 38.98 -13.16 3.90
C ALA A 567 38.67 -11.73 4.36
N LEU A 568 38.48 -10.82 3.41
CA LEU A 568 38.11 -9.43 3.62
C LEU A 568 36.59 -9.20 3.46
N GLY A 569 35.82 -10.25 3.18
CA GLY A 569 34.37 -10.19 3.03
C GLY A 569 33.90 -9.60 1.71
N THR A 570 34.58 -9.95 0.61
CA THR A 570 34.19 -9.59 -0.77
C THR A 570 33.06 -10.45 -1.33
N ALA A 571 32.47 -11.35 -0.52
CA ALA A 571 31.26 -12.09 -0.87
C ALA A 571 30.09 -11.15 -1.18
N SER A 572 29.13 -11.60 -2.00
CA SER A 572 27.96 -10.80 -2.35
C SER A 572 26.70 -11.43 -1.75
N VAL A 573 26.31 -10.98 -0.56
CA VAL A 573 25.23 -11.60 0.23
C VAL A 573 24.27 -10.56 0.78
N SER A 574 23.01 -10.97 1.01
CA SER A 574 21.98 -10.09 1.56
C SER A 574 21.96 -10.07 3.09
N PRO A 575 21.38 -9.02 3.72
CA PRO A 575 21.18 -8.98 5.17
C PRO A 575 20.42 -10.20 5.72
N LEU A 576 19.41 -10.72 5.00
CA LEU A 576 18.68 -11.91 5.41
C LEU A 576 19.57 -13.16 5.42
N GLN A 577 20.42 -13.34 4.41
CA GLN A 577 21.37 -14.45 4.36
C GLN A 577 22.40 -14.34 5.48
N MET A 578 22.88 -13.13 5.78
CA MET A 578 23.78 -12.89 6.91
C MET A 578 23.09 -13.26 8.24
N ALA A 579 21.87 -12.79 8.48
CA ALA A 579 21.11 -13.12 9.69
C ALA A 579 20.87 -14.63 9.82
N ARG A 580 20.53 -15.31 8.73
CA ARG A 580 20.39 -16.78 8.67
C ARG A 580 21.70 -17.49 9.00
N GLY A 581 22.82 -17.04 8.42
CA GLY A 581 24.13 -17.61 8.72
C GLY A 581 24.51 -17.43 10.19
N TYR A 582 24.33 -16.23 10.74
CA TYR A 582 24.61 -15.96 12.16
C TYR A 582 23.69 -16.72 13.12
N ALA A 583 22.45 -17.03 12.72
CA ALA A 583 21.55 -17.87 13.51
C ALA A 583 22.14 -19.26 13.81
N THR A 584 22.94 -19.81 12.88
CA THR A 584 23.65 -21.08 13.05
C THR A 584 24.58 -21.05 14.27
N PHE A 585 25.25 -19.92 14.54
CA PHE A 585 26.05 -19.77 15.76
C PHE A 585 25.16 -19.64 16.99
N ALA A 586 24.08 -18.86 16.90
CA ALA A 586 23.19 -18.57 18.01
C ALA A 586 22.39 -19.79 18.49
N ASN A 587 22.09 -20.74 17.60
CA ASN A 587 21.25 -21.91 17.87
C ASN A 587 22.01 -23.23 18.05
N GLY A 588 23.35 -23.19 18.11
CA GLY A 588 24.16 -24.39 18.35
C GLY A 588 24.54 -25.20 17.12
N GLY A 589 24.42 -24.64 15.91
CA GLY A 589 24.96 -25.23 14.68
C GLY A 589 23.92 -25.69 13.67
N PHE A 590 22.64 -25.34 13.86
CA PHE A 590 21.56 -25.75 12.96
C PHE A 590 21.26 -24.67 11.93
N LEU A 591 21.14 -25.05 10.66
CA LEU A 591 20.68 -24.13 9.63
C LEU A 591 19.15 -24.11 9.59
N ILE A 592 18.57 -22.97 9.95
CA ILE A 592 17.13 -22.70 9.85
C ILE A 592 16.74 -22.18 8.46
N ASP A 593 15.44 -22.20 8.16
CA ASP A 593 14.84 -21.56 6.99
C ASP A 593 13.98 -20.36 7.41
N PRO A 594 14.39 -19.12 7.11
CA PRO A 594 13.63 -17.94 7.49
C PRO A 594 12.23 -17.92 6.88
N TYR A 595 11.22 -17.63 7.68
CA TYR A 595 9.82 -17.53 7.25
C TYR A 595 9.12 -16.34 7.91
N PHE A 596 8.06 -15.83 7.28
CA PHE A 596 7.34 -14.65 7.78
C PHE A 596 5.81 -14.78 7.82
N ILE A 597 5.23 -15.84 7.27
CA ILE A 597 3.80 -16.17 7.41
C ILE A 597 3.66 -17.31 8.38
N GLN A 598 2.94 -17.10 9.48
CA GLN A 598 2.63 -18.12 10.48
C GLN A 598 1.38 -18.92 10.10
N ARG A 599 0.35 -18.24 9.61
CA ARG A 599 -0.95 -18.85 9.26
C ARG A 599 -1.68 -18.01 8.20
N ILE A 600 -2.47 -18.66 7.34
CA ILE A 600 -3.46 -18.02 6.48
C ILE A 600 -4.81 -18.68 6.76
N ASP A 601 -5.79 -17.86 7.09
CA ASP A 601 -7.18 -18.27 7.32
C ASP A 601 -8.06 -17.80 6.16
N ASP A 602 -9.07 -18.58 5.80
CA ASP A 602 -10.14 -18.15 4.91
C ASP A 602 -11.11 -17.17 5.61
N ARG A 603 -12.13 -16.71 4.89
CA ARG A 603 -13.14 -15.78 5.42
C ARG A 603 -13.92 -16.32 6.62
N ASP A 604 -14.03 -17.64 6.72
CA ASP A 604 -14.78 -18.31 7.78
C ASP A 604 -13.89 -18.60 9.01
N GLY A 605 -12.60 -18.21 8.93
CA GLY A 605 -11.61 -18.39 9.98
C GLY A 605 -10.96 -19.78 9.98
N HIS A 606 -11.16 -20.59 8.94
CA HIS A 606 -10.50 -21.89 8.83
C HIS A 606 -9.09 -21.72 8.27
N ALA A 607 -8.12 -22.35 8.92
CA ALA A 607 -6.72 -22.31 8.50
C ALA A 607 -6.52 -23.09 7.19
N VAL A 608 -6.19 -22.39 6.11
CA VAL A 608 -5.82 -22.97 4.81
C VAL A 608 -4.31 -23.18 4.67
N PHE A 609 -3.53 -22.50 5.52
CA PHE A 609 -2.08 -22.68 5.62
C PHE A 609 -1.63 -22.46 7.06
N VAL A 610 -0.77 -23.34 7.57
CA VAL A 610 -0.05 -23.18 8.84
C VAL A 610 1.42 -23.47 8.59
N ALA A 611 2.30 -22.60 9.08
CA ALA A 611 3.73 -22.82 8.96
C ALA A 611 4.20 -23.97 9.85
N ASP A 612 4.98 -24.88 9.27
CA ASP A 612 5.68 -25.97 9.96
C ASP A 612 7.19 -25.86 9.71
N PRO A 613 7.88 -24.91 10.39
CA PRO A 613 9.31 -24.66 10.14
C PRO A 613 10.19 -25.72 10.81
N LEU A 614 11.34 -26.01 10.18
CA LEU A 614 12.42 -26.75 10.82
C LEU A 614 12.91 -25.98 12.05
N ARG A 615 13.12 -26.70 13.16
CA ARG A 615 13.55 -26.11 14.43
C ARG A 615 14.92 -26.62 14.85
N ALA A 616 15.77 -25.71 15.31
CA ALA A 616 17.01 -26.03 15.98
C ALA A 616 16.71 -26.72 17.31
N CYS A 617 17.48 -27.76 17.62
CA CYS A 617 17.31 -28.52 18.85
C CYS A 617 18.64 -28.65 19.57
N ARG A 618 18.94 -27.64 20.39
CA ARG A 618 20.21 -27.52 21.13
C ARG A 618 20.48 -28.73 22.02
N ASP A 619 19.44 -29.23 22.67
CA ASP A 619 19.55 -30.33 23.63
C ASP A 619 19.16 -31.68 23.02
N CYS A 620 18.99 -31.80 21.70
CA CYS A 620 18.55 -33.07 21.10
C CYS A 620 19.52 -34.21 21.37
N ALA A 621 20.83 -33.94 21.37
CA ALA A 621 21.82 -34.95 21.74
C ALA A 621 21.64 -35.42 23.19
N GLN A 622 21.31 -34.52 24.12
CA GLN A 622 21.05 -34.87 25.52
C GLN A 622 19.69 -35.59 25.69
N ARG A 623 18.67 -35.20 24.91
CA ARG A 623 17.35 -35.85 24.90
C ARG A 623 17.37 -37.24 24.31
N LEU A 624 18.17 -37.48 23.27
CA LEU A 624 18.38 -38.81 22.67
C LEU A 624 19.12 -39.76 23.62
N LEU A 625 19.92 -39.20 24.53
CA LEU A 625 20.62 -39.96 25.58
C LEU A 625 19.78 -40.12 26.86
N ALA A 626 18.63 -39.45 26.98
CA ALA A 626 17.73 -39.59 28.10
C ALA A 626 16.62 -40.60 27.75
N ASP A 627 16.59 -41.76 28.42
CA ASP A 627 15.64 -42.88 28.21
C ASP A 627 14.16 -42.57 28.49
N THR A 628 13.79 -41.30 28.68
CA THR A 628 12.40 -40.89 28.86
C THR A 628 11.76 -40.59 27.51
N ALA A 629 10.91 -41.50 27.04
CA ALA A 629 10.05 -41.27 25.87
C ALA A 629 9.31 -39.91 26.01
N PRO A 630 9.32 -39.06 24.97
CA PRO A 630 8.64 -37.78 25.03
C PRO A 630 7.14 -38.00 25.21
N LYS A 631 6.54 -37.33 26.21
CA LYS A 631 5.08 -37.17 26.26
C LYS A 631 4.63 -36.53 24.95
N PRO A 632 3.54 -37.01 24.31
CA PRO A 632 2.98 -36.36 23.13
C PRO A 632 2.81 -34.87 23.42
N ALA A 633 3.23 -34.02 22.48
CA ALA A 633 2.97 -32.59 22.56
C ALA A 633 1.46 -32.40 22.78
N GLN A 634 1.08 -31.79 23.90
CA GLN A 634 -0.29 -31.38 24.10
C GLN A 634 -0.62 -30.44 22.96
N SER A 635 -1.69 -30.75 22.23
CA SER A 635 -2.31 -29.86 21.26
C SER A 635 -2.35 -28.46 21.88
N PRO A 636 -1.96 -27.40 21.15
CA PRO A 636 -2.05 -26.05 21.70
C PRO A 636 -3.49 -25.89 22.19
N GLN A 637 -3.65 -25.72 23.50
CA GLN A 637 -4.92 -25.34 24.07
C GLN A 637 -5.35 -24.11 23.29
N SER A 638 -6.52 -24.20 22.64
CA SER A 638 -7.19 -23.05 22.07
C SER A 638 -7.02 -21.89 23.05
N SER A 639 -6.40 -20.80 22.61
CA SER A 639 -6.35 -19.56 23.37
C SER A 639 -7.75 -19.30 23.94
N PRO A 640 -7.87 -18.85 25.21
CA PRO A 640 -9.18 -18.51 25.74
C PRO A 640 -9.84 -17.54 24.75
N ALA A 641 -11.05 -17.87 24.32
CA ALA A 641 -11.84 -17.00 23.48
C ALA A 641 -11.80 -15.59 24.07
N VAL A 642 -11.46 -14.60 23.24
CA VAL A 642 -11.60 -13.20 23.60
C VAL A 642 -13.04 -13.03 24.11
N PRO A 643 -13.25 -12.56 25.36
CA PRO A 643 -14.61 -12.38 25.85
C PRO A 643 -15.31 -11.41 24.92
N ALA A 644 -16.44 -11.84 24.38
CA ALA A 644 -17.31 -11.01 23.58
C ALA A 644 -17.57 -9.71 24.35
N THR A 645 -17.16 -8.59 23.77
CA THR A 645 -17.59 -7.28 24.23
C THR A 645 -19.12 -7.27 24.27
N PRO A 646 -19.76 -6.94 25.41
CA PRO A 646 -21.20 -6.75 25.42
C PRO A 646 -21.52 -5.59 24.48
N ALA A 647 -22.41 -5.84 23.53
CA ALA A 647 -22.87 -4.84 22.59
C ALA A 647 -23.49 -3.64 23.33
N PRO A 648 -23.22 -2.39 22.91
CA PRO A 648 -24.09 -1.27 23.21
C PRO A 648 -25.42 -1.36 22.43
#